data_AF-R6T7Z2-F1
#
_entry.id   AF-R6T7Z2-F1
#
_cell.length_a   1.000
_cell.length_b   1.000
_cell.length_c   1.000
_cell.angle_alpha   90.00
_cell.angle_beta   90.00
_cell.angle_gamma   90.00
#
_symmetry.space_group_name_H-M   'P 1'
#
loop_
_entity.id
_entity.type
_entity.pdbx_description
1 polymer ?
#
loop_
_entity_poly.entity_id
_entity_poly.type
_entity_poly.pdbx_seq_one_letter_code
_entity_poly.pdbx_strand_id
1 'polypeptide(L)'
;MARHAAGKSVYVNFEVYENGQPRLYWQQGRRGQNPDTQSVIISGVDLRKDEWVHVAFTFDETTDTVKCYLNGALVSTVDNCTFNPVIPAQALKVGGDYRGTGSKTLDGSYNNQYFKGEIANISIWSSVRTDEQIEADVTSLKTGTVNTSGDGLLSAWSFQEPEAPIFRDLSANENNVADFVDWLAPDFAKGDYSMVALPDTQFLSQNHKESYKKLTQWIADNKDNYNIQAVMHLGDMVNSNYTDQWNACKTAMDQLNNSGIAWMPMRGNHDNSGWFNDYFPYDQYGSNRAWFGGSYEHDVLGQDKLDSNYWHVECGGREYLIFSLGYAPSKEAIDWAENIIKNNPDKNVILTAHAFMYWDGTHLDPEDDLDSPNAPSDGKSIWDQLGAKYPNVVLALGGHIGYPDLARRTDKNGAGKDVTSILCDAQGIDYTYNLAMMMLLTFDEDSNEVDVNWYSVCNDKLFRTRNQFTITVPHVKKYTVTLPTETADAGYTVAAADGSASPVLENGFFSFTVNIADGYQKGAGFAVKANGDTLTAEADGKYTISNIAANQIVTVEGVEAVATAPTTYTITFNANGGEVSETSADTDENGKLASLPTPTHSGSYSFKGWYTAASGGTEVTIDTVFDTDTTIYAQWTYNGGSSSESSGSSGSTSSGSATTTTEKNPDGSTTTTTTDKTTGTVTEVTKNTDGSTTTVETKKDGTVTETNKAADGTTGTVVTNKNGDITEVKSAVSTKAATEAAKTGEAVTLPVEVPAAKTAVDAPAVQVTVPKSAGSVKVEVPVEKVTPGTVAVIVKADGTEEIVKTSVLTENGVVLKLEGSATVKVIDNAKDFSDTNGHWAEDAISFVTAREMFAGTSATTFTPNSQMTRAQLMTVLARFDGVDTNGGSVWYEKGMEWAKANGVSDGSNPNGSITREQLATMLWRYSGSPVVEGGVDSFNDAGKVSGYATDAMRWAVETGLISGIGNNTLAPQGNATRAQLATILMRYCENVVE
;
A
#
# COMPACT_ATOMS: atom_id res chain seq x y z
N MET A 1 48.03 -35.77 52.12
CA MET A 1 46.93 -34.84 52.51
C MET A 1 47.21 -33.53 51.78
N ALA A 2 46.29 -32.88 51.07
CA ALA A 2 44.83 -33.01 51.05
C ALA A 2 44.28 -33.65 49.76
N ARG A 3 43.01 -34.09 49.79
CA ARG A 3 42.23 -34.39 48.58
C ARG A 3 41.67 -33.06 48.08
N HIS A 4 42.06 -32.59 46.89
CA HIS A 4 41.30 -31.52 46.25
C HIS A 4 39.92 -32.04 45.84
N ALA A 5 38.89 -31.25 46.13
CA ALA A 5 37.51 -31.59 45.80
C ALA A 5 37.34 -31.70 44.29
N ALA A 6 36.54 -32.66 43.84
CA ALA A 6 36.25 -32.85 42.44
C ALA A 6 35.22 -31.81 41.96
N GLY A 7 35.69 -30.76 41.31
CA GLY A 7 34.83 -29.78 40.62
C GLY A 7 34.01 -30.43 39.50
N LYS A 8 32.85 -29.83 39.20
CA LYS A 8 32.05 -30.14 38.00
C LYS A 8 32.90 -29.81 36.76
N SER A 9 32.84 -30.65 35.73
CA SER A 9 33.41 -30.31 34.41
C SER A 9 32.34 -29.60 33.58
N VAL A 10 32.70 -28.48 32.97
CA VAL A 10 31.89 -27.76 31.99
C VAL A 10 32.51 -27.97 30.62
N TYR A 11 31.68 -28.25 29.62
CA TYR A 11 32.05 -28.41 28.21
C TYR A 11 31.36 -27.33 27.40
N VAL A 12 32.05 -26.75 26.42
CA VAL A 12 31.50 -25.80 25.44
C VAL A 12 32.02 -26.18 24.05
N ASN A 13 31.12 -26.29 23.08
CA ASN A 13 31.43 -26.57 21.69
C ASN A 13 30.74 -25.55 20.76
N PHE A 14 31.37 -25.25 19.63
CA PHE A 14 30.75 -24.59 18.49
C PHE A 14 30.52 -25.61 17.37
N GLU A 15 29.28 -25.66 16.86
CA GLU A 15 28.83 -26.60 15.85
C GLU A 15 28.10 -25.83 14.74
N VAL A 16 28.16 -26.33 13.50
CA VAL A 16 27.37 -25.80 12.37
C VAL A 16 26.60 -26.96 11.77
N TYR A 17 25.30 -26.76 11.54
CA TYR A 17 24.41 -27.76 10.96
C TYR A 17 24.55 -27.82 9.42
N GLU A 18 24.00 -28.87 8.81
CA GLU A 18 23.98 -29.08 7.36
C GLU A 18 23.28 -27.93 6.60
N ASN A 19 22.31 -27.26 7.25
CA ASN A 19 21.60 -26.06 6.78
C ASN A 19 22.31 -24.74 7.17
N GLY A 20 23.60 -24.77 7.47
CA GLY A 20 24.42 -23.60 7.81
C GLY A 20 24.16 -22.98 9.19
N GLN A 21 23.18 -23.45 9.97
CA GLN A 21 22.85 -22.83 11.27
C GLN A 21 23.97 -23.03 12.30
N PRO A 22 24.51 -21.97 12.93
CA PRO A 22 25.46 -22.09 14.02
C PRO A 22 24.76 -22.47 15.32
N ARG A 23 25.49 -23.21 16.15
CA ARG A 23 25.05 -23.68 17.46
C ARG A 23 26.16 -23.52 18.49
N LEU A 24 25.79 -22.96 19.64
CA LEU A 24 26.61 -23.01 20.85
C LEU A 24 26.04 -24.10 21.77
N TYR A 25 26.81 -25.15 22.03
CA TYR A 25 26.43 -26.28 22.88
C TYR A 25 27.23 -26.25 24.19
N TRP A 26 26.57 -26.48 25.33
CA TRP A 26 27.27 -26.72 26.60
C TRP A 26 26.64 -27.79 27.48
N GLN A 27 27.46 -28.31 28.40
CA GLN A 27 27.04 -29.34 29.35
C GLN A 27 27.74 -29.14 30.69
N GLN A 28 26.99 -29.27 31.79
CA GLN A 28 27.52 -29.23 33.15
C GLN A 28 27.33 -30.59 33.84
N GLY A 29 28.41 -31.36 34.03
CA GLY A 29 28.28 -32.69 34.65
C GLY A 29 29.55 -33.53 34.70
N ARG A 30 29.47 -34.67 35.40
CA ARG A 30 30.56 -35.64 35.55
C ARG A 30 30.20 -36.93 34.80
N ARG A 31 31.18 -37.53 34.11
CA ARG A 31 30.99 -38.73 33.27
C ARG A 31 30.23 -39.84 34.05
N GLY A 32 29.02 -40.16 33.61
CA GLY A 32 28.19 -41.24 34.18
C GLY A 32 27.10 -40.82 35.17
N GLN A 33 26.82 -39.52 35.34
CA GLN A 33 25.57 -39.03 35.98
C GLN A 33 24.79 -38.15 35.00
N ASN A 34 23.46 -38.12 35.16
CA ASN A 34 22.52 -37.44 34.27
C ASN A 34 22.91 -35.95 34.16
N PRO A 35 23.42 -35.48 33.02
CA PRO A 35 24.03 -34.16 32.94
C PRO A 35 23.02 -33.11 32.47
N ASP A 36 23.07 -31.92 33.06
CA ASP A 36 22.32 -30.78 32.57
C ASP A 36 23.00 -30.29 31.27
N THR A 37 22.36 -30.57 30.14
CA THR A 37 22.79 -30.19 28.79
C THR A 37 21.89 -29.07 28.29
N GLN A 38 22.48 -28.01 27.75
CA GLN A 38 21.77 -26.94 27.06
C GLN A 38 22.48 -26.62 25.73
N SER A 39 21.74 -26.10 24.76
CA SER A 39 22.33 -25.59 23.53
C SER A 39 21.45 -24.55 22.89
N VAL A 40 22.07 -23.49 22.42
CA VAL A 40 21.43 -22.43 21.63
C VAL A 40 21.71 -22.73 20.16
N ILE A 41 20.66 -22.99 19.40
CA ILE A 41 20.68 -23.07 17.93
C ILE A 41 20.16 -21.73 17.43
N ILE A 42 20.89 -21.10 16.50
CA ILE A 42 20.51 -19.80 15.97
C ILE A 42 19.64 -20.01 14.72
N SER A 43 18.33 -19.88 14.91
CA SER A 43 17.35 -19.85 13.82
C SER A 43 17.49 -18.56 13.00
N GLY A 44 17.31 -18.63 11.68
CA GLY A 44 17.38 -17.48 10.78
C GLY A 44 18.80 -17.10 10.33
N VAL A 45 19.80 -17.93 10.63
CA VAL A 45 21.19 -17.75 10.20
C VAL A 45 21.65 -18.94 9.36
N ASP A 46 22.42 -18.68 8.32
CA ASP A 46 22.97 -19.69 7.42
C ASP A 46 24.41 -19.32 7.04
N LEU A 47 25.38 -20.06 7.58
CA LEU A 47 26.80 -19.92 7.29
C LEU A 47 27.15 -20.71 6.03
N ARG A 48 27.34 -20.00 4.92
CA ARG A 48 27.51 -20.60 3.58
C ARG A 48 28.97 -20.72 3.15
N LYS A 49 29.19 -21.58 2.17
CA LYS A 49 30.48 -21.75 1.50
C LYS A 49 30.89 -20.44 0.81
N ASP A 50 32.18 -20.17 0.80
CA ASP A 50 32.83 -19.02 0.14
C ASP A 50 32.53 -17.64 0.81
N GLU A 51 31.92 -17.62 2.01
CA GLU A 51 31.69 -16.39 2.80
C GLU A 51 32.64 -16.22 4.00
N TRP A 52 33.26 -15.03 4.19
CA TRP A 52 33.92 -14.67 5.45
C TRP A 52 32.89 -14.17 6.46
N VAL A 53 32.81 -14.81 7.62
CA VAL A 53 31.83 -14.47 8.66
C VAL A 53 32.49 -14.45 10.04
N HIS A 54 32.38 -13.33 10.73
CA HIS A 54 32.65 -13.24 12.17
C HIS A 54 31.40 -13.66 12.95
N VAL A 55 31.49 -14.76 13.70
CA VAL A 55 30.43 -15.24 14.59
C VAL A 55 30.85 -15.01 16.04
N ALA A 56 30.09 -14.20 16.77
CA ALA A 56 30.33 -13.98 18.20
C ALA A 56 29.11 -14.41 19.03
N PHE A 57 29.37 -14.95 20.22
CA PHE A 57 28.36 -15.25 21.23
C PHE A 57 28.73 -14.55 22.54
N THR A 58 27.75 -13.94 23.19
CA THR A 58 27.89 -13.46 24.58
C THR A 58 26.90 -14.17 25.48
N PHE A 59 27.27 -14.29 26.77
CA PHE A 59 26.42 -14.86 27.80
C PHE A 59 26.43 -13.96 29.04
N ASP A 60 25.27 -13.44 29.40
CA ASP A 60 25.06 -12.60 30.58
C ASP A 60 24.44 -13.42 31.72
N GLU A 61 25.24 -13.66 32.77
CA GLU A 61 24.82 -14.39 33.97
C GLU A 61 23.83 -13.63 34.87
N THR A 62 23.63 -12.33 34.62
CA THR A 62 22.69 -11.51 35.40
C THR A 62 21.27 -11.55 34.84
N THR A 63 21.14 -11.89 33.56
CA THR A 63 19.88 -11.99 32.81
C THR A 63 19.57 -13.42 32.32
N ASP A 64 20.48 -14.37 32.52
CA ASP A 64 20.44 -15.73 31.96
C ASP A 64 20.23 -15.72 30.42
N THR A 65 20.88 -14.78 29.73
CA THR A 65 20.66 -14.53 28.30
C THR A 65 21.91 -14.85 27.47
N VAL A 66 21.74 -15.60 26.38
CA VAL A 66 22.73 -15.74 25.30
C VAL A 66 22.36 -14.83 24.13
N LYS A 67 23.32 -14.05 23.64
CA LYS A 67 23.19 -13.33 22.37
C LYS A 67 24.13 -13.91 21.33
N CYS A 68 23.73 -13.88 20.05
CA CYS A 68 24.57 -14.21 18.91
C CYS A 68 24.64 -13.03 17.95
N TYR A 69 25.84 -12.78 17.42
CA TYR A 69 26.15 -11.69 16.50
C TYR A 69 26.84 -12.24 15.26
N LEU A 70 26.51 -11.68 14.09
CA LEU A 70 27.21 -11.93 12.82
C LEU A 70 27.77 -10.62 12.29
N ASN A 71 29.05 -10.61 11.95
CA ASN A 71 29.75 -9.43 11.41
C ASN A 71 29.53 -8.14 12.23
N GLY A 72 29.26 -8.28 13.53
CA GLY A 72 29.04 -7.16 14.47
C GLY A 72 27.55 -6.96 14.83
N ALA A 73 26.64 -7.30 13.92
CA ALA A 73 25.21 -7.13 14.12
C ALA A 73 24.61 -8.22 15.02
N LEU A 74 23.78 -7.84 16.00
CA LEU A 74 23.00 -8.75 16.85
C LEU A 74 21.92 -9.45 16.01
N VAL A 75 21.98 -10.78 15.91
CA VAL A 75 21.04 -11.59 15.10
C VAL A 75 20.07 -12.44 15.91
N SER A 76 20.38 -12.72 17.18
CA SER A 76 19.53 -13.54 18.04
C SER A 76 19.81 -13.29 19.52
N THR A 77 18.75 -13.34 20.32
CA THR A 77 18.78 -13.31 21.79
C THR A 77 17.96 -14.48 22.30
N VAL A 78 18.49 -15.25 23.24
CA VAL A 78 17.83 -16.44 23.82
C VAL A 78 17.93 -16.39 25.34
N ASP A 79 16.79 -16.28 26.00
CA ASP A 79 16.66 -16.18 27.45
C ASP A 79 16.63 -17.55 28.15
N ASN A 80 16.71 -17.54 29.49
CA ASN A 80 16.67 -18.73 30.36
C ASN A 80 17.83 -19.73 30.12
N CYS A 81 18.96 -19.25 29.59
CA CYS A 81 20.18 -20.02 29.39
C CYS A 81 20.93 -20.17 30.72
N THR A 82 20.88 -21.37 31.32
CA THR A 82 21.65 -21.65 32.55
C THR A 82 23.09 -22.04 32.22
N PHE A 83 23.98 -21.06 32.22
CA PHE A 83 25.43 -21.30 32.10
C PHE A 83 26.15 -20.76 33.35
N ASN A 84 26.90 -21.64 34.02
CA ASN A 84 27.62 -21.29 35.24
C ASN A 84 29.10 -21.60 35.01
N PRO A 85 29.91 -20.59 34.64
CA PRO A 85 31.22 -20.79 34.04
C PRO A 85 32.24 -21.37 35.03
N VAL A 86 32.83 -22.48 34.61
CA VAL A 86 34.18 -22.87 35.04
C VAL A 86 35.02 -22.82 33.78
N ILE A 87 36.24 -22.26 33.85
CA ILE A 87 37.22 -22.29 32.75
C ILE A 87 37.21 -23.71 32.15
N PRO A 88 37.02 -23.88 30.82
CA PRO A 88 36.85 -25.18 30.21
C PRO A 88 37.93 -26.15 30.68
N ALA A 89 37.52 -27.24 31.35
CA ALA A 89 38.46 -28.22 31.90
C ALA A 89 39.10 -29.09 30.81
N GLN A 90 38.78 -28.83 29.53
CA GLN A 90 39.22 -29.49 28.31
C GLN A 90 39.27 -28.44 27.18
N ALA A 91 39.94 -28.77 26.08
CA ALA A 91 40.03 -27.89 24.92
C ALA A 91 38.65 -27.62 24.29
N LEU A 92 38.47 -26.40 23.78
CA LEU A 92 37.35 -26.02 22.91
C LEU A 92 37.32 -26.95 21.68
N LYS A 93 36.12 -27.35 21.27
CA LYS A 93 35.89 -28.06 20.01
C LYS A 93 35.07 -27.22 19.06
N VAL A 94 35.51 -27.21 17.80
CA VAL A 94 34.79 -26.68 16.64
C VAL A 94 34.44 -27.87 15.77
N GLY A 95 33.16 -28.04 15.44
CA GLY A 95 32.71 -29.12 14.58
C GLY A 95 32.74 -30.52 15.22
N GLY A 96 32.13 -30.68 16.39
CA GLY A 96 31.85 -32.01 16.92
C GLY A 96 31.76 -32.10 18.45
N ASP A 97 31.06 -33.13 18.93
CA ASP A 97 30.73 -33.25 20.33
C ASP A 97 31.93 -33.57 21.26
N TYR A 98 31.72 -33.43 22.57
CA TYR A 98 32.78 -33.68 23.56
C TYR A 98 33.28 -35.14 23.58
N ARG A 99 32.47 -36.10 23.12
CA ARG A 99 32.77 -37.55 23.12
C ARG A 99 33.68 -37.97 21.95
N GLY A 100 33.92 -37.11 20.96
CA GLY A 100 34.88 -37.37 19.86
C GLY A 100 34.52 -38.59 19.00
N THR A 101 33.26 -39.00 19.07
CA THR A 101 32.63 -40.09 18.33
C THR A 101 31.23 -39.58 18.04
N GLY A 102 30.74 -39.73 16.80
CA GLY A 102 29.42 -39.26 16.38
C GLY A 102 28.26 -40.00 17.06
N SER A 103 28.14 -39.80 18.37
CA SER A 103 27.28 -40.55 19.29
C SER A 103 25.86 -40.02 19.22
N LYS A 104 24.95 -40.89 18.78
CA LYS A 104 23.54 -40.66 18.46
C LYS A 104 22.87 -39.45 19.12
N THR A 105 22.30 -38.61 18.27
CA THR A 105 21.19 -37.70 18.57
C THR A 105 19.90 -38.48 18.88
N LEU A 106 18.87 -37.77 19.37
CA LEU A 106 17.59 -38.34 19.85
C LEU A 106 16.76 -39.08 18.77
N ASP A 107 17.11 -38.89 17.49
CA ASP A 107 16.50 -39.52 16.30
C ASP A 107 17.15 -40.87 15.91
N GLY A 108 18.32 -41.20 16.47
CA GLY A 108 18.98 -42.50 16.28
C GLY A 108 20.02 -42.58 15.17
N SER A 109 20.27 -41.48 14.45
CA SER A 109 21.30 -41.32 13.40
C SER A 109 22.73 -41.31 13.97
N TYR A 110 23.74 -41.61 13.14
CA TYR A 110 25.14 -41.28 13.47
C TYR A 110 25.40 -39.80 13.16
N ASN A 111 26.15 -39.12 14.02
CA ASN A 111 26.38 -37.69 13.86
C ASN A 111 27.51 -37.38 12.84
N ASN A 112 27.19 -36.59 11.80
CA ASN A 112 28.11 -36.10 10.75
C ASN A 112 28.54 -34.63 10.93
N GLN A 113 28.21 -33.96 12.04
CA GLN A 113 28.42 -32.53 12.28
C GLN A 113 29.89 -32.14 12.51
N TYR A 114 30.69 -32.19 11.45
CA TYR A 114 32.04 -31.63 11.39
C TYR A 114 32.02 -30.26 10.70
N PHE A 115 32.70 -29.28 11.29
CA PHE A 115 32.85 -27.94 10.71
C PHE A 115 33.90 -28.00 9.59
N LYS A 116 33.49 -27.68 8.35
CA LYS A 116 34.39 -27.53 7.21
C LYS A 116 34.40 -26.08 6.73
N GLY A 117 35.27 -25.28 7.34
CA GLY A 117 35.56 -23.90 6.94
C GLY A 117 36.96 -23.50 7.40
N GLU A 118 37.46 -22.38 6.91
CA GLU A 118 38.71 -21.78 7.40
C GLU A 118 38.41 -20.86 8.57
N ILE A 119 39.24 -20.92 9.63
CA ILE A 119 39.08 -20.10 10.83
C ILE A 119 40.24 -19.13 10.88
N ALA A 120 39.98 -17.83 10.74
CA ALA A 120 41.03 -16.80 10.83
C ALA A 120 41.48 -16.56 12.30
N ASN A 121 40.52 -16.49 13.22
CA ASN A 121 40.74 -16.25 14.64
C ASN A 121 39.71 -16.99 15.52
N ILE A 122 40.12 -17.34 16.74
CA ILE A 122 39.23 -17.64 17.86
C ILE A 122 39.68 -16.79 19.05
N SER A 123 38.73 -16.14 19.73
CA SER A 123 38.99 -15.34 20.95
C SER A 123 37.96 -15.64 22.03
N ILE A 124 38.39 -15.69 23.30
CA ILE A 124 37.55 -16.01 24.47
C ILE A 124 37.80 -14.95 25.55
N TRP A 125 36.72 -14.34 26.05
CA TRP A 125 36.75 -13.28 27.07
C TRP A 125 36.11 -13.75 28.39
N SER A 126 36.49 -13.14 29.51
CA SER A 126 35.98 -13.41 30.86
C SER A 126 34.75 -12.57 31.24
N SER A 127 34.32 -11.68 30.35
CA SER A 127 33.20 -10.75 30.53
C SER A 127 32.39 -10.68 29.25
N VAL A 128 31.10 -10.37 29.38
CA VAL A 128 30.24 -9.99 28.25
C VAL A 128 30.89 -8.82 27.51
N ARG A 129 30.98 -8.95 26.18
CA ARG A 129 31.38 -7.86 25.27
C ARG A 129 30.14 -7.03 24.95
N THR A 130 30.27 -5.71 24.88
CA THR A 130 29.17 -4.87 24.39
C THR A 130 29.06 -4.95 22.87
N ASP A 131 27.93 -4.52 22.33
CA ASP A 131 27.65 -4.58 20.89
C ASP A 131 28.73 -3.80 20.11
N GLU A 132 29.14 -2.63 20.60
CA GLU A 132 30.21 -1.79 20.03
C GLU A 132 31.60 -2.43 20.12
N GLN A 133 31.84 -3.26 21.15
CA GLN A 133 33.10 -4.00 21.30
C GLN A 133 33.21 -5.18 20.31
N ILE A 134 32.08 -5.80 19.98
CA ILE A 134 32.00 -6.89 18.98
C ILE A 134 32.14 -6.31 17.57
N GLU A 135 31.53 -5.15 17.32
CA GLU A 135 31.71 -4.39 16.07
C GLU A 135 33.19 -3.94 15.91
N ALA A 136 33.83 -3.46 16.97
CA ALA A 136 35.26 -3.14 16.96
C ALA A 136 36.18 -4.37 16.72
N ASP A 137 35.80 -5.57 17.18
CA ASP A 137 36.51 -6.81 16.87
C ASP A 137 36.42 -7.14 15.36
N VAL A 138 35.26 -6.92 14.73
CA VAL A 138 35.07 -7.11 13.28
C VAL A 138 35.94 -6.15 12.48
N THR A 139 35.94 -4.87 12.83
CA THR A 139 36.77 -3.84 12.18
C THR A 139 38.27 -4.15 12.31
N SER A 140 38.70 -4.66 13.47
CA SER A 140 40.08 -5.13 13.66
C SER A 140 40.39 -6.33 12.75
N LEU A 141 39.48 -7.30 12.67
CA LEU A 141 39.67 -8.50 11.82
C LEU A 141 39.69 -8.17 10.32
N LYS A 142 38.84 -7.24 9.86
CA LYS A 142 38.84 -6.73 8.46
C LYS A 142 40.18 -6.09 8.08
N THR A 143 40.79 -5.34 8.99
CA THR A 143 42.12 -4.73 8.82
C THR A 143 43.29 -5.71 9.08
N GLY A 144 43.04 -7.03 9.05
CA GLY A 144 44.04 -8.08 9.27
C GLY A 144 44.60 -8.14 10.70
N THR A 145 44.00 -7.43 11.65
CA THR A 145 44.50 -7.29 13.01
C THR A 145 43.72 -8.16 14.00
N VAL A 146 44.37 -9.21 14.51
CA VAL A 146 43.80 -10.06 15.56
C VAL A 146 44.05 -9.45 16.95
N ASN A 147 42.99 -9.26 17.73
CA ASN A 147 43.06 -8.83 19.12
C ASN A 147 43.71 -9.91 20.02
N THR A 148 45.03 -9.83 20.20
CA THR A 148 45.83 -10.76 21.02
C THR A 148 46.01 -10.32 22.47
N SER A 149 45.45 -9.16 22.86
CA SER A 149 45.51 -8.64 24.22
C SER A 149 44.33 -7.70 24.51
N GLY A 150 43.87 -7.68 25.77
CA GLY A 150 42.82 -6.77 26.24
C GLY A 150 42.37 -7.14 27.65
N ASP A 151 41.78 -6.19 28.38
CA ASP A 151 41.21 -6.46 29.71
C ASP A 151 40.09 -7.50 29.58
N GLY A 152 40.20 -8.58 30.37
CA GLY A 152 39.29 -9.71 30.30
C GLY A 152 39.53 -10.71 29.17
N LEU A 153 40.54 -10.56 28.30
CA LEU A 153 40.88 -11.61 27.32
C LEU A 153 41.47 -12.82 28.04
N LEU A 154 40.82 -13.98 27.96
CA LEU A 154 41.30 -15.24 28.54
C LEU A 154 42.22 -16.00 27.59
N SER A 155 41.91 -15.99 26.31
CA SER A 155 42.74 -16.62 25.27
C SER A 155 42.36 -16.13 23.89
N ALA A 156 43.34 -16.06 22.99
CA ALA A 156 43.14 -15.82 21.57
C ALA A 156 44.12 -16.66 20.75
N TRP A 157 43.66 -17.11 19.58
CA TRP A 157 44.44 -17.87 18.61
C TRP A 157 44.26 -17.25 17.23
N SER A 158 45.34 -16.82 16.59
CA SER A 158 45.36 -16.48 15.16
C SER A 158 45.85 -17.69 14.37
N PHE A 159 45.29 -17.90 13.18
CA PHE A 159 45.62 -19.02 12.29
C PHE A 159 46.11 -18.56 10.90
N GLN A 160 46.42 -17.27 10.74
CA GLN A 160 46.79 -16.62 9.46
C GLN A 160 48.24 -16.87 8.97
N GLU A 161 48.88 -17.99 9.32
CA GLU A 161 50.29 -18.28 8.96
C GLU A 161 50.42 -18.91 7.55
N PRO A 162 51.17 -18.31 6.60
CA PRO A 162 51.25 -18.80 5.21
C PRO A 162 51.88 -20.20 5.03
N GLU A 163 52.73 -20.63 5.97
CA GLU A 163 53.43 -21.94 5.90
C GLU A 163 52.79 -23.03 6.80
N ALA A 164 51.49 -22.87 7.09
CA ALA A 164 50.58 -23.82 7.76
C ALA A 164 50.67 -23.84 9.31
N PRO A 165 49.53 -24.05 10.01
CA PRO A 165 48.72 -25.26 9.86
C PRO A 165 47.27 -25.00 9.42
N ILE A 166 47.00 -25.17 8.13
CA ILE A 166 45.64 -25.44 7.64
C ILE A 166 45.17 -26.77 8.24
N PHE A 167 44.12 -26.77 9.06
CA PHE A 167 43.47 -28.00 9.51
C PHE A 167 42.67 -28.62 8.35
N ARG A 168 43.36 -29.40 7.51
CA ARG A 168 42.76 -30.06 6.36
C ARG A 168 41.87 -31.22 6.80
N ASP A 169 40.63 -31.22 6.29
CA ASP A 169 39.77 -32.40 6.27
C ASP A 169 40.45 -33.51 5.43
N LEU A 170 40.53 -34.71 5.99
CA LEU A 170 41.13 -35.90 5.37
C LEU A 170 40.10 -37.04 5.19
N SER A 171 38.80 -36.73 5.31
CA SER A 171 37.72 -37.69 5.11
C SER A 171 37.40 -37.91 3.63
N ALA A 172 36.90 -39.09 3.28
CA ALA A 172 36.79 -39.55 1.90
C ALA A 172 35.64 -38.94 1.08
N ASN A 173 34.80 -38.08 1.68
CA ASN A 173 33.57 -37.56 1.10
C ASN A 173 33.55 -36.02 0.94
N GLU A 174 34.63 -35.32 1.28
CA GLU A 174 34.80 -33.88 1.08
C GLU A 174 33.75 -32.95 1.74
N ASN A 175 32.87 -33.44 2.62
CA ASN A 175 32.01 -32.71 3.58
C ASN A 175 31.52 -31.31 3.15
N ASN A 176 30.71 -31.21 2.10
CA ASN A 176 30.11 -29.93 1.69
C ASN A 176 29.17 -29.37 2.78
N VAL A 177 29.24 -28.06 3.03
CA VAL A 177 28.06 -27.27 3.47
C VAL A 177 27.04 -27.27 2.32
N ALA A 178 25.73 -27.14 2.61
CA ALA A 178 24.67 -27.32 1.61
C ALA A 178 24.96 -26.72 0.22
N ASP A 179 24.67 -27.49 -0.83
CA ASP A 179 24.87 -27.07 -2.21
C ASP A 179 24.10 -25.79 -2.55
N PHE A 180 24.63 -25.05 -3.51
CA PHE A 180 24.17 -23.72 -3.90
C PHE A 180 22.66 -23.70 -4.29
N VAL A 181 21.92 -22.84 -3.57
CA VAL A 181 20.56 -22.28 -3.81
C VAL A 181 19.33 -23.01 -3.25
N ASP A 182 18.72 -22.39 -2.23
CA ASP A 182 17.28 -22.48 -1.97
C ASP A 182 16.53 -21.72 -3.07
N TRP A 183 15.90 -22.47 -3.97
CA TRP A 183 15.09 -21.88 -5.02
C TRP A 183 13.63 -21.70 -4.56
N LEU A 184 13.13 -20.48 -4.65
CA LEU A 184 11.73 -20.17 -4.39
C LEU A 184 10.93 -20.17 -5.70
N ALA A 185 9.61 -20.38 -5.60
CA ALA A 185 8.73 -20.24 -6.76
C ALA A 185 8.75 -18.80 -7.29
N PRO A 186 8.54 -18.56 -8.60
CA PRO A 186 8.47 -17.22 -9.19
C PRO A 186 7.15 -16.52 -8.85
N ASP A 187 6.98 -16.16 -7.58
CA ASP A 187 5.86 -15.37 -7.07
C ASP A 187 6.37 -13.95 -6.79
N PHE A 188 6.42 -13.12 -7.84
CA PHE A 188 6.81 -11.72 -7.73
C PHE A 188 5.70 -10.91 -7.05
N ALA A 189 6.10 -9.90 -6.29
CA ALA A 189 5.16 -8.91 -5.76
C ALA A 189 4.32 -8.26 -6.89
N LYS A 190 3.12 -7.79 -6.56
CA LYS A 190 2.24 -7.06 -7.47
C LYS A 190 2.08 -5.62 -6.98
N GLY A 191 3.04 -4.78 -7.35
CA GLY A 191 2.98 -3.34 -7.15
C GLY A 191 2.31 -2.60 -8.31
N ASP A 192 2.30 -1.28 -8.21
CA ASP A 192 1.66 -0.40 -9.18
C ASP A 192 2.53 -0.26 -10.46
N TYR A 193 3.87 -0.35 -10.33
CA TYR A 193 4.83 -0.49 -11.45
C TYR A 193 6.15 -1.13 -10.98
N SER A 194 7.00 -1.52 -11.92
CA SER A 194 8.32 -2.10 -11.63
C SER A 194 9.47 -1.44 -12.41
N MET A 195 10.67 -1.53 -11.86
CA MET A 195 11.94 -1.28 -12.54
C MET A 195 12.87 -2.49 -12.40
N VAL A 196 13.79 -2.70 -13.33
CA VAL A 196 14.82 -3.75 -13.23
C VAL A 196 16.19 -3.13 -13.04
N ALA A 197 16.98 -3.67 -12.12
CA ALA A 197 18.43 -3.47 -12.10
C ALA A 197 19.11 -4.72 -12.67
N LEU A 198 19.89 -4.51 -13.74
CA LEU A 198 20.79 -5.51 -14.31
C LEU A 198 22.15 -5.40 -13.60
N PRO A 199 22.63 -6.47 -12.96
CA PRO A 199 23.96 -6.52 -12.36
C PRO A 199 25.04 -6.50 -13.44
N ASP A 200 26.29 -6.55 -13.01
CA ASP A 200 27.51 -6.63 -13.80
C ASP A 200 27.45 -7.85 -14.76
N THR A 201 27.31 -7.61 -16.07
CA THR A 201 27.00 -8.65 -17.07
C THR A 201 28.22 -9.21 -17.79
N GLN A 202 29.45 -8.89 -17.34
CA GLN A 202 30.67 -9.14 -18.09
C GLN A 202 30.90 -10.62 -18.44
N PHE A 203 30.45 -11.54 -17.58
CA PHE A 203 30.58 -12.98 -17.79
C PHE A 203 29.44 -13.54 -18.64
N LEU A 204 28.27 -12.89 -18.67
CA LEU A 204 27.20 -13.21 -19.62
C LEU A 204 27.63 -12.85 -21.05
N SER A 205 28.26 -11.69 -21.27
CA SER A 205 28.79 -11.31 -22.58
C SER A 205 30.07 -12.06 -22.98
N GLN A 206 30.89 -12.51 -22.02
CA GLN A 206 32.04 -13.36 -22.29
C GLN A 206 31.64 -14.82 -22.60
N ASN A 207 31.01 -15.50 -21.66
CA ASN A 207 30.86 -16.97 -21.65
C ASN A 207 29.43 -17.43 -21.92
N HIS A 208 28.41 -16.62 -21.59
CA HIS A 208 27.01 -17.06 -21.55
C HIS A 208 26.06 -16.22 -22.42
N LYS A 209 26.50 -15.97 -23.66
CA LYS A 209 25.88 -15.06 -24.63
C LYS A 209 24.42 -15.37 -24.94
N GLU A 210 24.03 -16.64 -24.92
CA GLU A 210 22.63 -17.06 -25.07
C GLU A 210 21.78 -16.74 -23.84
N SER A 211 22.36 -16.83 -22.63
CA SER A 211 21.69 -16.50 -21.38
C SER A 211 21.49 -14.99 -21.23
N TYR A 212 22.45 -14.16 -21.69
CA TYR A 212 22.25 -12.70 -21.76
C TYR A 212 21.04 -12.35 -22.64
N LYS A 213 20.93 -12.92 -23.85
CA LYS A 213 19.75 -12.70 -24.71
C LYS A 213 18.45 -13.20 -24.09
N LYS A 214 18.48 -14.26 -23.29
CA LYS A 214 17.30 -14.72 -22.53
C LYS A 214 16.91 -13.70 -21.45
N LEU A 215 17.88 -13.15 -20.72
CA LEU A 215 17.66 -12.14 -19.69
C LEU A 215 16.88 -10.94 -20.22
N THR A 216 17.40 -10.31 -21.29
CA THR A 216 16.78 -9.13 -21.88
C THR A 216 15.50 -9.45 -22.65
N GLN A 217 15.37 -10.65 -23.25
CA GLN A 217 14.10 -11.09 -23.84
C GLN A 217 13.02 -11.32 -22.78
N TRP A 218 13.34 -11.94 -21.64
CA TRP A 218 12.38 -12.20 -20.58
C TRP A 218 11.80 -10.88 -20.04
N ILE A 219 12.65 -9.85 -19.87
CA ILE A 219 12.22 -8.51 -19.46
C ILE A 219 11.31 -7.89 -20.53
N ALA A 220 11.66 -8.01 -21.82
CA ALA A 220 10.84 -7.53 -22.92
C ALA A 220 9.46 -8.23 -23.01
N ASP A 221 9.43 -9.55 -22.83
CA ASP A 221 8.23 -10.39 -22.93
C ASP A 221 7.29 -10.22 -21.72
N ASN A 222 7.83 -9.90 -20.54
CA ASN A 222 7.06 -9.76 -19.30
C ASN A 222 6.82 -8.31 -18.85
N LYS A 223 7.20 -7.32 -19.67
CA LYS A 223 7.06 -5.91 -19.32
C LYS A 223 5.63 -5.53 -18.95
N ASP A 224 4.64 -6.05 -19.67
CA ASP A 224 3.23 -5.74 -19.44
C ASP A 224 2.65 -6.58 -18.27
N ASN A 225 3.22 -7.77 -18.01
CA ASN A 225 2.78 -8.68 -16.94
C ASN A 225 3.16 -8.19 -15.54
N TYR A 226 4.35 -7.58 -15.40
CA TYR A 226 4.88 -7.04 -14.14
C TYR A 226 5.00 -5.50 -14.16
N ASN A 227 4.39 -4.85 -15.16
CA ASN A 227 4.44 -3.41 -15.40
C ASN A 227 5.87 -2.81 -15.30
N ILE A 228 6.83 -3.41 -16.01
CA ILE A 228 8.24 -3.00 -16.02
C ILE A 228 8.41 -1.78 -16.93
N GLN A 229 8.70 -0.62 -16.34
CA GLN A 229 8.75 0.66 -17.06
C GLN A 229 10.17 1.18 -17.32
N ALA A 230 11.16 0.77 -16.51
CA ALA A 230 12.57 1.14 -16.70
C ALA A 230 13.55 0.00 -16.39
N VAL A 231 14.71 0.00 -17.07
CA VAL A 231 15.84 -0.92 -16.80
C VAL A 231 17.14 -0.14 -16.61
N MET A 232 17.76 -0.32 -15.45
CA MET A 232 19.06 0.25 -15.08
C MET A 232 20.14 -0.82 -15.26
N HIS A 233 21.25 -0.52 -15.95
CA HIS A 233 22.42 -1.41 -15.99
C HIS A 233 23.51 -0.88 -15.07
N LEU A 234 24.14 -1.76 -14.28
CA LEU A 234 25.07 -1.36 -13.22
C LEU A 234 26.57 -1.35 -13.61
N GLY A 235 26.86 -1.21 -14.91
CA GLY A 235 28.23 -1.26 -15.45
C GLY A 235 28.69 -2.68 -15.80
N ASP A 236 29.97 -2.79 -16.17
CA ASP A 236 30.66 -4.00 -16.62
C ASP A 236 29.86 -4.84 -17.62
N MET A 237 29.60 -4.23 -18.77
CA MET A 237 28.88 -4.86 -19.86
C MET A 237 29.73 -5.92 -20.59
N VAL A 238 31.06 -5.80 -20.56
CA VAL A 238 32.04 -6.77 -21.11
C VAL A 238 33.23 -7.03 -20.17
N ASN A 239 33.89 -8.18 -20.29
CA ASN A 239 34.98 -8.56 -19.37
C ASN A 239 36.38 -8.17 -19.86
N SER A 240 36.60 -8.05 -21.16
CA SER A 240 37.97 -7.95 -21.72
C SER A 240 38.07 -7.09 -22.99
N ASN A 241 37.04 -6.30 -23.30
CA ASN A 241 36.96 -5.48 -24.52
C ASN A 241 37.22 -6.25 -25.83
N TYR A 242 36.78 -7.51 -25.91
CA TYR A 242 36.83 -8.25 -27.17
C TYR A 242 35.59 -7.99 -28.01
N THR A 243 35.77 -7.92 -29.33
CA THR A 243 34.71 -7.63 -30.31
C THR A 243 33.54 -8.62 -30.22
N ASP A 244 33.80 -9.87 -29.84
CA ASP A 244 32.77 -10.91 -29.69
C ASP A 244 31.98 -10.80 -28.37
N GLN A 245 32.50 -10.08 -27.36
CA GLN A 245 31.80 -9.74 -26.13
C GLN A 245 30.91 -8.52 -26.36
N TRP A 246 31.46 -7.46 -26.96
CA TRP A 246 30.70 -6.25 -27.30
C TRP A 246 29.55 -6.54 -28.28
N ASN A 247 29.76 -7.39 -29.28
CA ASN A 247 28.68 -7.87 -30.16
C ASN A 247 27.59 -8.64 -29.39
N ALA A 248 27.96 -9.46 -28.40
CA ALA A 248 27.00 -10.22 -27.60
C ALA A 248 26.18 -9.31 -26.68
N CYS A 249 26.86 -8.42 -25.95
CA CYS A 249 26.27 -7.36 -25.14
C CYS A 249 25.28 -6.52 -25.96
N LYS A 250 25.72 -5.94 -27.08
CA LYS A 250 24.86 -5.15 -27.97
C LYS A 250 23.65 -5.95 -28.48
N THR A 251 23.85 -7.20 -28.88
CA THR A 251 22.74 -8.06 -29.35
C THR A 251 21.70 -8.29 -28.25
N ALA A 252 22.13 -8.51 -27.01
CA ALA A 252 21.22 -8.69 -25.88
C ALA A 252 20.49 -7.39 -25.53
N MET A 253 21.21 -6.28 -25.39
CA MET A 253 20.65 -4.99 -24.99
C MET A 253 19.76 -4.35 -26.08
N ASP A 254 19.99 -4.66 -27.35
CA ASP A 254 19.09 -4.26 -28.45
C ASP A 254 17.69 -4.89 -28.32
N GLN A 255 17.51 -5.97 -27.55
CA GLN A 255 16.16 -6.53 -27.30
C GLN A 255 15.32 -5.61 -26.41
N LEU A 256 15.92 -4.96 -25.40
CA LEU A 256 15.26 -3.91 -24.60
C LEU A 256 14.99 -2.66 -25.46
N ASN A 257 15.93 -2.32 -26.34
CA ASN A 257 15.78 -1.19 -27.27
C ASN A 257 14.61 -1.40 -28.25
N ASN A 258 14.41 -2.65 -28.71
CA ASN A 258 13.32 -3.03 -29.62
C ASN A 258 11.96 -3.20 -28.92
N SER A 259 11.91 -3.45 -27.61
CA SER A 259 10.67 -3.58 -26.83
C SER A 259 10.06 -2.23 -26.42
N GLY A 260 10.82 -1.15 -26.55
CA GLY A 260 10.42 0.22 -26.21
C GLY A 260 10.50 0.55 -24.71
N ILE A 261 11.12 -0.31 -23.89
CA ILE A 261 11.32 -0.04 -22.46
C ILE A 261 12.44 1.00 -22.30
N ALA A 262 12.27 1.93 -21.36
CA ALA A 262 13.28 2.95 -21.09
C ALA A 262 14.51 2.31 -20.42
N TRP A 263 15.69 2.53 -20.99
CA TRP A 263 16.97 2.09 -20.41
C TRP A 263 18.13 2.94 -20.92
N MET A 264 19.21 3.01 -20.15
CA MET A 264 20.49 3.63 -20.55
C MET A 264 21.67 2.69 -20.28
N PRO A 265 22.70 2.67 -21.14
CA PRO A 265 23.94 1.97 -20.86
C PRO A 265 24.72 2.70 -19.75
N MET A 266 25.45 1.95 -18.94
CA MET A 266 26.42 2.47 -17.98
C MET A 266 27.74 1.73 -18.13
N ARG A 267 28.85 2.45 -17.97
CA ARG A 267 30.21 1.96 -18.16
C ARG A 267 30.83 1.49 -16.83
N GLY A 268 31.30 0.24 -16.75
CA GLY A 268 32.10 -0.24 -15.62
C GLY A 268 33.62 -0.05 -15.76
N ASN A 269 34.41 -0.71 -14.92
CA ASN A 269 35.87 -0.65 -14.99
C ASN A 269 36.43 -1.52 -16.13
N HIS A 270 35.75 -2.61 -16.50
CA HIS A 270 36.11 -3.44 -17.65
C HIS A 270 35.66 -2.82 -18.99
N ASP A 271 34.72 -1.88 -19.00
CA ASP A 271 34.22 -1.24 -20.22
C ASP A 271 35.14 -0.09 -20.69
N ASN A 272 35.85 -0.26 -21.80
CA ASN A 272 36.67 0.80 -22.37
C ASN A 272 35.81 1.91 -22.98
N SER A 273 35.95 3.16 -22.50
CA SER A 273 35.21 4.34 -22.98
C SER A 273 35.11 4.45 -24.52
N GLY A 274 36.20 4.19 -25.27
CA GLY A 274 36.15 4.27 -26.73
C GLY A 274 35.21 3.22 -27.33
N TRP A 275 35.38 1.95 -26.92
CA TRP A 275 34.58 0.83 -27.44
C TRP A 275 33.14 0.89 -26.94
N PHE A 276 32.91 1.29 -25.69
CA PHE A 276 31.59 1.51 -25.12
C PHE A 276 30.77 2.48 -25.99
N ASN A 277 31.34 3.63 -26.36
CA ASN A 277 30.68 4.61 -27.22
C ASN A 277 30.66 4.21 -28.71
N ASP A 278 31.56 3.35 -29.20
CA ASP A 278 31.47 2.79 -30.56
C ASP A 278 30.26 1.82 -30.70
N TYR A 279 29.93 1.06 -29.64
CA TYR A 279 28.79 0.13 -29.64
C TYR A 279 27.48 0.76 -29.16
N PHE A 280 27.56 1.77 -28.29
CA PHE A 280 26.45 2.59 -27.80
C PHE A 280 26.65 4.08 -28.14
N PRO A 281 26.65 4.46 -29.44
CA PRO A 281 26.93 5.84 -29.84
C PRO A 281 25.89 6.82 -29.31
N TYR A 282 26.37 7.98 -28.87
CA TYR A 282 25.61 9.07 -28.25
C TYR A 282 24.32 9.42 -29.01
N ASP A 283 24.36 9.50 -30.33
CA ASP A 283 23.15 9.81 -31.09
C ASP A 283 22.08 8.72 -30.98
N GLN A 284 22.45 7.44 -31.07
CA GLN A 284 21.49 6.34 -31.08
C GLN A 284 21.01 5.97 -29.66
N TYR A 285 21.88 6.08 -28.65
CA TYR A 285 21.62 5.63 -27.28
C TYR A 285 21.47 6.77 -26.27
N GLY A 286 21.63 8.02 -26.71
CA GLY A 286 21.38 9.25 -25.97
C GLY A 286 20.43 10.18 -26.74
N SER A 287 20.95 11.09 -27.57
CA SER A 287 20.22 12.27 -28.07
C SER A 287 18.92 12.00 -28.85
N ASN A 288 18.77 10.83 -29.51
CA ASN A 288 17.53 10.45 -30.19
C ASN A 288 16.50 9.71 -29.29
N ARG A 289 16.77 9.52 -28.00
CA ARG A 289 15.85 8.85 -27.07
C ARG A 289 15.01 9.86 -26.29
N ALA A 290 13.70 9.61 -26.22
CA ALA A 290 12.74 10.51 -25.55
C ALA A 290 12.99 10.69 -24.04
N TRP A 291 13.63 9.71 -23.39
CA TRP A 291 13.98 9.76 -21.97
C TRP A 291 15.40 10.27 -21.70
N PHE A 292 16.22 10.59 -22.70
CA PHE A 292 17.59 11.05 -22.44
C PHE A 292 17.60 12.47 -21.86
N GLY A 293 18.34 12.67 -20.77
CA GLY A 293 18.48 13.98 -20.10
C GLY A 293 19.76 14.73 -20.49
N GLY A 294 20.87 14.02 -20.65
CA GLY A 294 22.18 14.59 -20.97
C GLY A 294 23.34 13.69 -20.53
N SER A 295 24.56 14.05 -20.93
CA SER A 295 25.79 13.40 -20.44
C SER A 295 26.88 14.42 -20.14
N TYR A 296 27.66 14.15 -19.09
CA TYR A 296 28.75 15.02 -18.66
C TYR A 296 29.77 15.24 -19.79
N GLU A 297 30.10 14.18 -20.53
CA GLU A 297 31.04 14.25 -21.64
C GLU A 297 30.58 15.19 -22.75
N HIS A 298 29.28 15.19 -23.09
CA HIS A 298 28.75 16.08 -24.13
C HIS A 298 28.56 17.49 -23.59
N ASP A 299 27.86 17.63 -22.47
CA ASP A 299 27.44 18.91 -21.88
C ASP A 299 28.62 19.77 -21.42
N VAL A 300 29.69 19.15 -20.90
CA VAL A 300 30.83 19.85 -20.29
C VAL A 300 32.11 19.71 -21.11
N LEU A 301 32.38 18.52 -21.69
CA LEU A 301 33.63 18.27 -22.42
C LEU A 301 33.50 18.41 -23.94
N GLY A 302 32.29 18.55 -24.48
CA GLY A 302 32.03 18.60 -25.93
C GLY A 302 32.40 17.31 -26.66
N GLN A 303 32.23 16.16 -25.99
CA GLN A 303 32.49 14.82 -26.52
C GLN A 303 31.19 14.02 -26.57
N ASP A 304 30.80 13.54 -27.76
CA ASP A 304 29.58 12.76 -27.97
C ASP A 304 29.72 11.35 -27.37
N LYS A 305 29.55 11.24 -26.05
CA LYS A 305 29.74 10.04 -25.24
C LYS A 305 28.70 9.93 -24.11
N LEU A 306 28.62 8.75 -23.50
CA LEU A 306 27.64 8.38 -22.47
C LEU A 306 28.27 7.81 -21.19
N ASP A 307 29.57 8.00 -20.95
CA ASP A 307 30.29 7.43 -19.79
C ASP A 307 29.67 7.85 -18.44
N SER A 308 29.20 9.09 -18.33
CA SER A 308 28.39 9.61 -17.22
C SER A 308 27.14 10.31 -17.77
N ASN A 309 25.97 9.67 -17.63
CA ASN A 309 24.72 10.16 -18.21
C ASN A 309 23.56 10.20 -17.20
N TYR A 310 22.49 10.93 -17.54
CA TYR A 310 21.22 10.88 -16.81
C TYR A 310 20.03 10.87 -17.76
N TRP A 311 18.91 10.36 -17.25
CA TRP A 311 17.70 10.14 -18.02
C TRP A 311 16.45 10.40 -17.18
N HIS A 312 15.40 10.87 -17.86
CA HIS A 312 14.13 11.27 -17.29
C HIS A 312 13.02 10.31 -17.74
N VAL A 313 12.37 9.66 -16.78
CA VAL A 313 11.24 8.75 -17.03
C VAL A 313 10.08 9.11 -16.12
N GLU A 314 8.86 8.93 -16.63
CA GLU A 314 7.65 8.93 -15.82
C GLU A 314 7.31 7.46 -15.52
N CYS A 315 7.33 7.07 -14.25
CA CYS A 315 6.95 5.73 -13.83
C CYS A 315 5.92 5.80 -12.71
N GLY A 316 4.77 5.13 -12.87
CA GLY A 316 3.65 5.25 -11.93
C GLY A 316 3.13 6.70 -11.79
N GLY A 317 3.09 7.48 -12.88
CA GLY A 317 2.75 8.91 -12.81
C GLY A 317 3.74 9.77 -12.01
N ARG A 318 4.92 9.26 -11.67
CA ARG A 318 5.98 9.97 -10.94
C ARG A 318 7.17 10.22 -11.84
N GLU A 319 7.66 11.46 -11.83
CA GLU A 319 8.89 11.83 -12.52
C GLU A 319 10.13 11.33 -11.76
N TYR A 320 11.01 10.65 -12.49
CA TYR A 320 12.30 10.16 -12.04
C TYR A 320 13.43 10.73 -12.88
N LEU A 321 14.49 11.18 -12.21
CA LEU A 321 15.82 11.36 -12.78
C LEU A 321 16.70 10.19 -12.34
N ILE A 322 17.07 9.33 -13.28
CA ILE A 322 17.97 8.22 -13.05
C ILE A 322 19.34 8.63 -13.56
N PHE A 323 20.35 8.56 -12.70
CA PHE A 323 21.74 8.80 -13.04
C PHE A 323 22.46 7.49 -13.31
N SER A 324 23.35 7.50 -14.29
CA SER A 324 24.27 6.42 -14.61
C SER A 324 25.68 6.99 -14.68
N LEU A 325 26.32 7.11 -13.51
CA LEU A 325 27.60 7.81 -13.31
C LEU A 325 28.84 6.99 -13.69
N GLY A 326 28.66 5.74 -14.11
CA GLY A 326 29.76 4.87 -14.53
C GLY A 326 30.71 4.48 -13.39
N TYR A 327 31.92 4.06 -13.77
CA TYR A 327 33.00 3.72 -12.85
C TYR A 327 33.86 4.94 -12.49
N ALA A 328 33.99 5.19 -11.19
CA ALA A 328 34.82 6.25 -10.61
C ALA A 328 34.65 7.62 -11.34
N PRO A 329 33.43 8.19 -11.36
CA PRO A 329 33.13 9.46 -12.03
C PRO A 329 34.05 10.58 -11.55
N SER A 330 34.44 11.49 -12.46
CA SER A 330 35.25 12.65 -12.09
C SER A 330 34.51 13.57 -11.12
N LYS A 331 35.26 14.30 -10.31
CA LYS A 331 34.67 15.26 -9.36
C LYS A 331 33.79 16.29 -10.07
N GLU A 332 34.17 16.68 -11.27
CA GLU A 332 33.42 17.57 -12.16
C GLU A 332 32.16 16.90 -12.75
N ALA A 333 32.17 15.58 -12.97
CA ALA A 333 30.97 14.81 -13.33
C ALA A 333 29.98 14.74 -12.16
N ILE A 334 30.45 14.59 -10.92
CA ILE A 334 29.60 14.70 -9.73
C ILE A 334 29.08 16.13 -9.56
N ASP A 335 29.90 17.16 -9.82
CA ASP A 335 29.45 18.57 -9.81
C ASP A 335 28.39 18.85 -10.88
N TRP A 336 28.49 18.23 -12.07
CA TRP A 336 27.47 18.27 -13.12
C TRP A 336 26.16 17.59 -12.64
N ALA A 337 26.24 16.38 -12.07
CA ALA A 337 25.09 15.68 -11.51
C ALA A 337 24.42 16.46 -10.36
N GLU A 338 25.21 17.03 -9.45
CA GLU A 338 24.73 17.90 -8.36
C GLU A 338 23.91 19.08 -8.90
N ASN A 339 24.41 19.75 -9.94
CA ASN A 339 23.71 20.87 -10.55
C ASN A 339 22.37 20.45 -11.19
N ILE A 340 22.29 19.25 -11.77
CA ILE A 340 21.02 18.71 -12.31
C ILE A 340 20.04 18.41 -11.17
N ILE A 341 20.46 17.67 -10.15
CA ILE A 341 19.63 17.30 -8.99
C ILE A 341 19.07 18.55 -8.28
N LYS A 342 19.95 19.52 -8.03
CA LYS A 342 19.61 20.81 -7.40
C LYS A 342 18.55 21.61 -8.16
N ASN A 343 18.56 21.53 -9.49
CA ASN A 343 17.65 22.29 -10.35
C ASN A 343 16.34 21.52 -10.65
N ASN A 344 16.20 20.28 -10.17
CA ASN A 344 15.00 19.45 -10.32
C ASN A 344 14.51 18.91 -8.95
N PRO A 345 14.27 19.78 -7.94
CA PRO A 345 13.93 19.36 -6.58
C PRO A 345 12.58 18.64 -6.49
N ASP A 346 11.78 18.69 -7.56
CA ASP A 346 10.45 18.10 -7.67
C ASP A 346 10.43 16.71 -8.33
N LYS A 347 11.59 16.18 -8.70
CA LYS A 347 11.74 14.85 -9.34
C LYS A 347 12.46 13.90 -8.39
N ASN A 348 12.01 12.65 -8.35
CA ASN A 348 12.66 11.59 -7.58
C ASN A 348 14.00 11.25 -8.24
N VAL A 349 15.08 11.15 -7.47
CA VAL A 349 16.41 10.86 -7.99
C VAL A 349 16.85 9.46 -7.56
N ILE A 350 17.18 8.63 -8.55
CA ILE A 350 17.84 7.34 -8.35
C ILE A 350 19.29 7.49 -8.81
N LEU A 351 20.23 7.19 -7.91
CA LEU A 351 21.66 7.21 -8.21
C LEU A 351 22.11 5.80 -8.60
N THR A 352 22.60 5.60 -9.83
CA THR A 352 23.39 4.42 -10.16
C THR A 352 24.84 4.80 -10.48
N ALA A 353 25.77 4.07 -9.86
CA ALA A 353 27.20 4.19 -10.06
C ALA A 353 27.79 2.79 -9.96
N HIS A 354 28.75 2.45 -10.83
CA HIS A 354 29.24 1.07 -10.92
C HIS A 354 29.95 0.64 -9.62
N ALA A 355 30.90 1.45 -9.15
CA ALA A 355 31.54 1.28 -7.85
C ALA A 355 30.89 2.25 -6.83
N PHE A 356 30.08 1.73 -5.91
CA PHE A 356 29.33 2.55 -4.94
C PHE A 356 29.35 2.04 -3.49
N MET A 357 29.18 0.74 -3.26
CA MET A 357 29.08 0.17 -1.91
C MET A 357 29.95 -1.08 -1.82
N TYR A 358 30.61 -1.26 -0.68
CA TYR A 358 31.42 -2.44 -0.38
C TYR A 358 30.57 -3.58 0.17
N TRP A 359 31.18 -4.77 0.30
CA TRP A 359 30.48 -6.02 0.60
C TRP A 359 29.84 -6.12 1.98
N ASP A 360 30.29 -5.29 2.91
CA ASP A 360 29.77 -5.19 4.28
C ASP A 360 28.71 -4.10 4.45
N GLY A 361 28.37 -3.40 3.37
CA GLY A 361 27.45 -2.27 3.37
C GLY A 361 28.08 -0.90 3.67
N THR A 362 29.41 -0.77 3.82
CA THR A 362 30.06 0.56 3.81
C THR A 362 29.99 1.16 2.41
N HIS A 363 30.01 2.49 2.29
CA HIS A 363 30.22 3.11 0.99
C HIS A 363 31.69 2.93 0.65
N LEU A 364 32.00 2.57 -0.59
CA LEU A 364 33.37 2.49 -1.06
C LEU A 364 34.09 3.82 -0.80
N ASP A 365 35.26 3.75 -0.17
CA ASP A 365 36.09 4.90 0.18
C ASP A 365 37.55 4.72 -0.28
N PRO A 366 38.45 5.72 -0.08
CA PRO A 366 39.81 5.65 -0.60
C PRO A 366 40.70 4.56 0.01
N GLU A 367 40.29 3.94 1.12
CA GLU A 367 41.04 2.85 1.77
C GLU A 367 40.71 1.47 1.17
N ASP A 368 39.60 1.34 0.43
CA ASP A 368 39.14 0.08 -0.20
C ASP A 368 39.86 -0.29 -1.51
N ASP A 369 40.84 0.51 -1.95
CA ASP A 369 41.64 0.40 -3.20
C ASP A 369 40.82 0.02 -4.45
N LEU A 370 40.21 1.03 -5.07
CA LEU A 370 39.42 0.93 -6.32
C LEU A 370 40.28 0.56 -7.56
N ASP A 371 41.22 -0.39 -7.47
CA ASP A 371 42.10 -0.93 -8.52
C ASP A 371 42.79 0.13 -9.42
N SER A 372 42.83 1.37 -8.92
CA SER A 372 43.08 2.60 -9.68
C SER A 372 43.38 3.73 -8.69
N PRO A 373 44.65 4.00 -8.35
CA PRO A 373 45.05 5.07 -7.43
C PRO A 373 44.82 6.50 -8.01
N ASN A 374 44.03 6.62 -9.08
CA ASN A 374 43.58 7.86 -9.68
C ASN A 374 42.04 7.96 -9.73
N ALA A 375 41.30 7.05 -9.09
CA ALA A 375 39.84 7.12 -8.98
C ALA A 375 39.44 8.47 -8.35
N PRO A 376 38.82 9.39 -9.12
CA PRO A 376 38.67 10.79 -8.70
C PRO A 376 37.50 11.03 -7.74
N SER A 377 36.58 10.09 -7.60
CA SER A 377 35.53 10.06 -6.58
C SER A 377 35.03 8.64 -6.37
N ASP A 378 34.77 8.31 -5.12
CA ASP A 378 34.33 7.00 -4.63
C ASP A 378 32.84 7.01 -4.24
N GLY A 379 32.32 5.86 -3.80
CA GLY A 379 30.92 5.73 -3.38
C GLY A 379 30.55 6.65 -2.23
N LYS A 380 31.47 6.86 -1.29
CA LYS A 380 31.27 7.75 -0.14
C LYS A 380 31.15 9.21 -0.60
N SER A 381 31.98 9.63 -1.55
CA SER A 381 31.99 10.97 -2.12
C SER A 381 30.72 11.25 -2.92
N ILE A 382 30.25 10.27 -3.71
CA ILE A 382 28.96 10.33 -4.40
C ILE A 382 27.82 10.49 -3.38
N TRP A 383 27.83 9.71 -2.31
CA TRP A 383 26.79 9.80 -1.27
C TRP A 383 26.82 11.12 -0.51
N ASP A 384 27.98 11.53 0.01
CA ASP A 384 28.13 12.76 0.81
C ASP A 384 27.73 14.01 -0.01
N GLN A 385 28.07 14.04 -1.31
CA GLN A 385 27.78 15.19 -2.18
C GLN A 385 26.35 15.17 -2.75
N LEU A 386 25.80 14.00 -3.11
CA LEU A 386 24.49 13.87 -3.75
C LEU A 386 23.42 13.32 -2.80
N GLY A 387 23.60 12.11 -2.27
CA GLY A 387 22.60 11.42 -1.46
C GLY A 387 22.26 12.12 -0.14
N ALA A 388 23.26 12.33 0.71
CA ALA A 388 23.12 12.96 2.03
C ALA A 388 22.63 14.43 1.96
N LYS A 389 22.85 15.10 0.83
CA LYS A 389 22.63 16.53 0.67
C LYS A 389 21.25 16.88 0.07
N TYR A 390 20.69 16.03 -0.77
CA TYR A 390 19.51 16.38 -1.56
C TYR A 390 18.22 15.69 -1.09
N PRO A 391 17.15 16.44 -0.72
CA PRO A 391 15.85 15.92 -0.30
C PRO A 391 15.18 14.91 -1.22
N ASN A 392 15.51 14.98 -2.50
CA ASN A 392 14.86 14.25 -3.59
C ASN A 392 15.66 13.05 -4.10
N VAL A 393 16.82 12.73 -3.52
CA VAL A 393 17.43 11.40 -3.71
C VAL A 393 16.66 10.38 -2.89
N VAL A 394 16.23 9.28 -3.53
CA VAL A 394 15.29 8.31 -2.94
C VAL A 394 15.80 6.86 -2.93
N LEU A 395 16.77 6.52 -3.78
CA LEU A 395 17.35 5.19 -3.92
C LEU A 395 18.77 5.30 -4.52
N ALA A 396 19.68 4.40 -4.11
CA ALA A 396 21.00 4.25 -4.75
C ALA A 396 21.34 2.78 -5.04
N LEU A 397 22.00 2.52 -6.16
CA LEU A 397 22.37 1.17 -6.62
C LEU A 397 23.81 1.13 -7.15
N GLY A 398 24.52 0.03 -6.92
CA GLY A 398 25.83 -0.23 -7.53
C GLY A 398 26.18 -1.72 -7.67
N GLY A 399 27.30 -2.00 -8.33
CA GLY A 399 27.81 -3.35 -8.65
C GLY A 399 29.27 -3.50 -8.24
N HIS A 400 30.13 -3.94 -9.17
CA HIS A 400 31.60 -3.99 -9.11
C HIS A 400 32.27 -4.96 -8.10
N ILE A 401 31.74 -5.15 -6.89
CA ILE A 401 32.43 -5.87 -5.79
C ILE A 401 32.50 -7.40 -5.96
N GLY A 402 31.48 -7.99 -6.57
CA GLY A 402 31.39 -9.41 -6.95
C GLY A 402 31.21 -10.45 -5.86
N TYR A 403 31.40 -10.08 -4.58
CA TYR A 403 31.17 -10.98 -3.45
C TYR A 403 30.91 -10.21 -2.13
N PRO A 404 29.86 -10.51 -1.34
CA PRO A 404 28.76 -11.41 -1.62
C PRO A 404 27.80 -10.77 -2.63
N ASP A 405 26.80 -11.57 -2.99
CA ASP A 405 25.71 -11.24 -3.91
C ASP A 405 24.79 -10.11 -3.44
N LEU A 406 24.78 -9.76 -2.14
CA LEU A 406 23.89 -8.74 -1.62
C LEU A 406 24.46 -8.06 -0.39
N ALA A 407 24.59 -6.73 -0.47
CA ALA A 407 24.73 -5.85 0.67
C ALA A 407 23.67 -4.75 0.58
N ARG A 408 23.24 -4.22 1.74
CA ARG A 408 22.29 -3.10 1.82
C ARG A 408 22.63 -2.22 3.02
N ARG A 409 22.42 -0.92 2.86
CA ARG A 409 22.57 0.11 3.90
C ARG A 409 21.41 1.10 3.82
N THR A 410 21.20 1.86 4.88
CA THR A 410 20.21 2.94 4.90
C THR A 410 20.80 4.17 5.56
N ASP A 411 20.72 5.29 4.88
CA ASP A 411 21.23 6.59 5.31
C ASP A 411 20.13 7.66 5.25
N LYS A 412 20.39 8.81 5.86
CA LYS A 412 19.49 9.98 5.76
C LYS A 412 19.85 10.83 4.55
N ASN A 413 18.86 11.17 3.73
CA ASN A 413 19.01 12.16 2.66
C ASN A 413 18.88 13.60 3.17
N GLY A 414 18.93 14.59 2.27
CA GLY A 414 18.84 16.02 2.61
C GLY A 414 17.54 16.48 3.29
N ALA A 415 16.50 15.65 3.34
CA ALA A 415 15.26 15.88 4.08
C ALA A 415 15.17 15.08 5.40
N GLY A 416 16.20 14.32 5.76
CA GLY A 416 16.17 13.40 6.91
C GLY A 416 15.31 12.14 6.68
N LYS A 417 14.91 11.87 5.42
CA LYS A 417 14.20 10.64 5.06
C LYS A 417 15.21 9.49 4.87
N ASP A 418 14.81 8.28 5.23
CA ASP A 418 15.61 7.07 5.06
C ASP A 418 15.69 6.68 3.58
N VAL A 419 16.90 6.55 3.06
CA VAL A 419 17.18 6.10 1.69
C VAL A 419 18.03 4.85 1.76
N THR A 420 17.59 3.80 1.07
CA THR A 420 18.34 2.55 0.99
C THR A 420 19.32 2.61 -0.18
N SER A 421 20.55 2.13 0.05
CA SER A 421 21.50 1.82 -1.02
C SER A 421 21.70 0.30 -1.09
N ILE A 422 21.75 -0.26 -2.31
CA ILE A 422 21.83 -1.71 -2.53
C ILE A 422 22.98 -2.06 -3.48
N LEU A 423 23.74 -3.09 -3.11
CA LEU A 423 24.74 -3.74 -3.95
C LEU A 423 24.00 -4.83 -4.72
N CYS A 424 23.94 -4.67 -6.03
CA CYS A 424 23.27 -5.54 -6.98
C CYS A 424 24.33 -6.09 -7.95
N ASP A 425 25.20 -6.95 -7.43
CA ASP A 425 26.27 -7.58 -8.18
C ASP A 425 26.05 -9.10 -8.24
N ALA A 426 26.10 -9.66 -9.45
CA ALA A 426 25.98 -11.08 -9.71
C ALA A 426 27.17 -11.66 -10.49
N GLN A 427 28.27 -10.93 -10.67
CA GLN A 427 29.37 -11.32 -11.57
C GLN A 427 29.94 -12.70 -11.20
N GLY A 428 30.20 -12.95 -9.91
CA GLY A 428 30.72 -14.24 -9.42
C GLY A 428 29.70 -15.37 -9.53
N ILE A 429 28.41 -15.05 -9.41
CA ILE A 429 27.31 -15.98 -9.60
C ILE A 429 27.21 -16.37 -11.07
N ASP A 430 27.13 -15.40 -11.99
CA ASP A 430 26.91 -15.66 -13.40
C ASP A 430 28.15 -16.19 -14.13
N TYR A 431 29.35 -15.90 -13.62
CA TYR A 431 30.58 -16.60 -14.01
C TYR A 431 30.54 -18.09 -13.69
N THR A 432 30.07 -18.45 -12.49
CA THR A 432 30.17 -19.82 -11.96
C THR A 432 28.98 -20.70 -12.39
N TYR A 433 27.77 -20.12 -12.39
CA TYR A 433 26.51 -20.86 -12.45
C TYR A 433 25.64 -20.52 -13.67
N ASN A 434 25.94 -19.45 -14.41
CA ASN A 434 25.20 -19.06 -15.62
C ASN A 434 23.68 -18.94 -15.37
N LEU A 435 23.29 -18.11 -14.40
CA LEU A 435 21.91 -17.97 -13.93
C LEU A 435 21.14 -16.86 -14.64
N ALA A 436 21.83 -15.92 -15.28
CA ALA A 436 21.27 -14.71 -15.89
C ALA A 436 20.41 -13.97 -14.86
N MET A 437 21.10 -13.36 -13.90
CA MET A 437 20.47 -12.74 -12.74
C MET A 437 19.94 -11.34 -13.05
N MET A 438 18.82 -10.99 -12.41
CA MET A 438 18.32 -9.62 -12.32
C MET A 438 17.73 -9.37 -10.94
N MET A 439 17.69 -8.10 -10.56
CA MET A 439 16.90 -7.59 -9.44
C MET A 439 15.68 -6.86 -10.00
N LEU A 440 14.47 -7.36 -9.69
CA LEU A 440 13.22 -6.66 -9.94
C LEU A 440 12.88 -5.80 -8.72
N LEU A 441 12.58 -4.52 -8.95
CA LEU A 441 12.15 -3.54 -7.96
C LEU A 441 10.68 -3.23 -8.23
N THR A 442 9.78 -3.74 -7.39
CA THR A 442 8.33 -3.63 -7.56
C THR A 442 7.78 -2.59 -6.59
N PHE A 443 7.26 -1.47 -7.09
CA PHE A 443 6.91 -0.29 -6.29
C PHE A 443 5.43 -0.29 -5.90
N ASP A 444 5.14 -0.02 -4.62
CA ASP A 444 3.81 0.28 -4.09
C ASP A 444 3.69 1.76 -3.73
N GLU A 445 2.89 2.47 -4.52
CA GLU A 445 2.77 3.92 -4.51
C GLU A 445 2.04 4.49 -3.29
N ASP A 446 1.17 3.68 -2.68
CA ASP A 446 0.36 4.06 -1.51
C ASP A 446 1.18 3.97 -0.21
N SER A 447 2.23 3.12 -0.17
CA SER A 447 3.05 2.90 1.03
C SER A 447 4.48 3.45 0.95
N ASN A 448 5.00 3.77 -0.25
CA ASN A 448 6.43 3.97 -0.53
C ASN A 448 7.27 2.69 -0.37
N GLU A 449 6.65 1.53 -0.28
CA GLU A 449 7.35 0.25 -0.19
C GLU A 449 7.78 -0.21 -1.59
N VAL A 450 8.94 -0.86 -1.66
CA VAL A 450 9.44 -1.46 -2.89
C VAL A 450 9.94 -2.86 -2.57
N ASP A 451 9.28 -3.86 -3.16
CA ASP A 451 9.70 -5.24 -3.04
C ASP A 451 10.86 -5.51 -4.00
N VAL A 452 11.97 -5.96 -3.42
CA VAL A 452 13.21 -6.28 -4.12
C VAL A 452 13.26 -7.79 -4.29
N ASN A 453 13.15 -8.26 -5.54
CA ASN A 453 13.16 -9.67 -5.88
C ASN A 453 14.36 -10.03 -6.76
N TRP A 454 15.28 -10.86 -6.26
CA TRP A 454 16.34 -11.45 -7.07
C TRP A 454 15.85 -12.70 -7.81
N TYR A 455 16.11 -12.74 -9.11
CA TYR A 455 15.56 -13.76 -10.00
C TYR A 455 16.56 -14.28 -11.03
N SER A 456 16.55 -15.59 -11.26
CA SER A 456 17.32 -16.25 -12.33
C SER A 456 16.43 -16.54 -13.53
N VAL A 457 16.69 -15.87 -14.65
CA VAL A 457 15.98 -16.13 -15.92
C VAL A 457 16.33 -17.52 -16.49
N CYS A 458 17.53 -18.03 -16.24
CA CYS A 458 17.90 -19.39 -16.68
C CYS A 458 17.13 -20.50 -15.95
N ASN A 459 16.76 -20.29 -14.69
CA ASN A 459 16.12 -21.32 -13.86
C ASN A 459 14.62 -21.09 -13.60
N ASP A 460 14.05 -19.95 -14.02
CA ASP A 460 12.64 -19.58 -13.87
C ASP A 460 12.20 -19.50 -12.38
N LYS A 461 13.08 -18.97 -11.51
CA LYS A 461 12.90 -19.00 -10.06
C LYS A 461 13.52 -17.82 -9.33
N LEU A 462 12.88 -17.44 -8.21
CA LEU A 462 13.42 -16.49 -7.24
C LEU A 462 14.59 -17.11 -6.47
N PHE A 463 15.63 -16.32 -6.27
CA PHE A 463 16.90 -16.74 -5.72
C PHE A 463 16.96 -16.46 -4.22
N ARG A 464 16.73 -17.48 -3.38
CA ARG A 464 16.89 -17.46 -1.91
C ARG A 464 15.99 -16.47 -1.16
N THR A 465 15.51 -16.85 0.02
CA THR A 465 14.71 -15.96 0.88
C THR A 465 15.47 -14.69 1.27
N ARG A 466 16.80 -14.74 1.51
CA ARG A 466 17.58 -13.56 1.93
C ARG A 466 17.65 -12.44 0.87
N ASN A 467 17.49 -12.78 -0.40
CA ASN A 467 17.52 -11.83 -1.51
C ASN A 467 16.09 -11.42 -1.96
N GLN A 468 15.05 -11.80 -1.20
CA GLN A 468 13.69 -11.26 -1.35
C GLN A 468 13.41 -10.38 -0.13
N PHE A 469 13.28 -9.07 -0.32
CA PHE A 469 13.11 -8.14 0.80
C PHE A 469 12.44 -6.84 0.36
N THR A 470 11.66 -6.24 1.25
CA THR A 470 11.05 -4.93 1.03
C THR A 470 11.99 -3.82 1.53
N ILE A 471 12.02 -2.69 0.80
CA ILE A 471 12.67 -1.43 1.21
C ILE A 471 11.62 -0.30 1.23
N THR A 472 11.98 0.85 1.81
CA THR A 472 11.19 2.09 1.65
C THR A 472 11.94 3.03 0.71
N VAL A 473 11.27 3.56 -0.31
CA VAL A 473 11.79 4.56 -1.24
C VAL A 473 11.01 5.87 -1.05
N PRO A 474 11.52 6.84 -0.28
CA PRO A 474 10.75 7.99 0.16
C PRO A 474 10.48 8.99 -0.97
N HIS A 475 9.33 8.90 -1.62
CA HIS A 475 9.03 9.74 -2.78
C HIS A 475 8.91 11.24 -2.46
N VAL A 476 9.24 12.05 -3.45
CA VAL A 476 8.92 13.48 -3.50
C VAL A 476 7.40 13.61 -3.67
N LYS A 477 6.74 14.25 -2.69
CA LYS A 477 5.30 14.50 -2.73
C LYS A 477 5.03 15.93 -3.23
N LYS A 478 4.07 16.06 -4.15
CA LYS A 478 3.53 17.34 -4.65
C LYS A 478 2.06 17.47 -4.21
N TYR A 479 1.62 18.67 -3.83
CA TYR A 479 0.26 18.98 -3.37
C TYR A 479 -0.32 20.13 -4.19
N THR A 480 -1.55 19.99 -4.66
CA THR A 480 -2.24 21.01 -5.47
C THR A 480 -2.83 22.11 -4.59
N VAL A 481 -2.65 23.36 -4.99
CA VAL A 481 -3.35 24.53 -4.43
C VAL A 481 -4.37 25.02 -5.45
N THR A 482 -5.64 24.89 -5.11
CA THR A 482 -6.78 25.30 -5.95
C THR A 482 -7.21 26.70 -5.54
N LEU A 483 -7.04 27.67 -6.44
CA LEU A 483 -7.58 29.02 -6.28
C LEU A 483 -9.06 29.05 -6.70
N PRO A 484 -9.91 29.91 -6.10
CA PRO A 484 -11.32 29.97 -6.44
C PRO A 484 -11.51 30.50 -7.87
N THR A 485 -12.42 29.88 -8.63
CA THR A 485 -12.70 30.26 -10.01
C THR A 485 -13.37 31.64 -10.05
N GLU A 486 -12.82 32.56 -10.83
CA GLU A 486 -13.40 33.90 -10.99
C GLU A 486 -14.79 33.84 -11.64
N THR A 487 -15.77 34.48 -11.01
CA THR A 487 -17.08 34.76 -11.59
C THR A 487 -17.30 36.28 -11.56
N ALA A 488 -18.00 36.82 -12.55
CA ALA A 488 -18.19 38.26 -12.70
C ALA A 488 -18.91 38.92 -11.50
N ASP A 489 -19.68 38.12 -10.75
CA ASP A 489 -20.47 38.55 -9.60
C ASP A 489 -19.75 38.38 -8.24
N ALA A 490 -18.52 37.84 -8.22
CA ALA A 490 -17.79 37.55 -6.98
C ALA A 490 -17.27 38.82 -6.26
N GLY A 491 -17.05 39.92 -6.99
CA GLY A 491 -16.53 41.17 -6.43
C GLY A 491 -15.05 41.17 -6.04
N TYR A 492 -14.31 40.11 -6.38
CA TYR A 492 -12.87 40.00 -6.15
C TYR A 492 -12.19 39.17 -7.25
N THR A 493 -10.86 39.30 -7.37
CA THR A 493 -9.99 38.44 -8.19
C THR A 493 -8.94 37.76 -7.31
N VAL A 494 -8.51 36.56 -7.69
CA VAL A 494 -7.47 35.79 -6.97
C VAL A 494 -6.45 35.26 -7.96
N ALA A 495 -5.21 35.73 -7.81
CA ALA A 495 -4.11 35.35 -8.69
C ALA A 495 -2.93 34.82 -7.87
N ALA A 496 -2.25 33.78 -8.37
CA ALA A 496 -0.98 33.36 -7.83
C ALA A 496 0.01 34.54 -7.85
N ALA A 497 0.78 34.70 -6.77
CA ALA A 497 1.81 35.74 -6.71
C ALA A 497 3.03 35.33 -7.55
N ASP A 498 3.78 36.30 -8.05
CA ASP A 498 4.96 36.06 -8.90
C ASP A 498 5.88 34.98 -8.32
N GLY A 499 6.14 33.94 -9.10
CA GLY A 499 6.98 32.79 -8.72
C GLY A 499 6.28 31.67 -7.93
N SER A 500 5.01 31.82 -7.55
CA SER A 500 4.22 30.73 -6.96
C SER A 500 3.52 29.90 -8.04
N ALA A 501 3.84 28.61 -8.10
CA ALA A 501 3.22 27.65 -9.02
C ALA A 501 2.63 26.48 -8.22
N SER A 502 1.59 25.86 -8.79
CA SER A 502 0.94 24.66 -8.25
C SER A 502 1.03 23.54 -9.30
N PRO A 503 1.29 22.28 -8.94
CA PRO A 503 1.41 21.76 -7.57
C PRO A 503 2.73 22.15 -6.87
N VAL A 504 2.71 22.09 -5.54
CA VAL A 504 3.77 22.58 -4.64
C VAL A 504 4.42 21.40 -3.92
N LEU A 505 5.72 21.45 -3.64
CA LEU A 505 6.39 20.38 -2.88
C LEU A 505 5.90 20.29 -1.43
N GLU A 506 5.98 19.08 -0.88
CA GLU A 506 5.77 18.82 0.55
C GLU A 506 6.64 19.74 1.44
N ASN A 507 6.00 20.32 2.46
CA ASN A 507 6.53 21.38 3.32
C ASN A 507 6.86 22.70 2.59
N GLY A 508 6.55 22.82 1.30
CA GLY A 508 6.69 24.05 0.53
C GLY A 508 5.66 25.12 0.93
N PHE A 509 5.72 26.24 0.22
CA PHE A 509 4.80 27.36 0.38
C PHE A 509 4.20 27.79 -0.96
N PHE A 510 3.03 28.40 -0.91
CA PHE A 510 2.36 28.98 -2.06
C PHE A 510 1.77 30.34 -1.70
N SER A 511 2.10 31.36 -2.48
CA SER A 511 1.59 32.71 -2.30
C SER A 511 0.60 33.11 -3.39
N PHE A 512 -0.40 33.89 -3.01
CA PHE A 512 -1.39 34.46 -3.92
C PHE A 512 -1.83 35.85 -3.44
N THR A 513 -2.48 36.63 -4.31
CA THR A 513 -3.05 37.94 -3.98
C THR A 513 -4.58 37.89 -4.12
N VAL A 514 -5.27 38.64 -3.26
CA VAL A 514 -6.72 38.81 -3.33
C VAL A 514 -7.03 40.30 -3.49
N ASN A 515 -7.53 40.68 -4.67
CA ASN A 515 -7.88 42.07 -4.99
C ASN A 515 -9.41 42.21 -4.98
N ILE A 516 -9.91 43.26 -4.31
CA ILE A 516 -11.35 43.58 -4.32
C ILE A 516 -11.65 44.46 -5.53
N ALA A 517 -12.72 44.15 -6.26
CA ALA A 517 -13.11 44.89 -7.46
C ALA A 517 -13.73 46.26 -7.12
N ASP A 518 -13.65 47.19 -8.07
CA ASP A 518 -14.31 48.50 -7.94
C ASP A 518 -15.82 48.32 -7.73
N GLY A 519 -16.37 49.04 -6.75
CA GLY A 519 -17.76 48.89 -6.33
C GLY A 519 -18.01 47.80 -5.28
N TYR A 520 -16.98 47.12 -4.80
CA TYR A 520 -17.04 46.16 -3.69
C TYR A 520 -16.12 46.56 -2.52
N GLN A 521 -16.38 46.00 -1.34
CA GLN A 521 -15.65 46.26 -0.10
C GLN A 521 -15.50 44.99 0.76
N LYS A 522 -14.57 45.03 1.71
CA LYS A 522 -14.39 43.98 2.72
C LYS A 522 -15.45 44.15 3.81
N GLY A 523 -16.42 43.24 3.83
CA GLY A 523 -17.51 43.20 4.81
C GLY A 523 -17.07 42.76 6.20
N ALA A 524 -18.02 42.76 7.15
CA ALA A 524 -17.73 42.39 8.54
C ALA A 524 -17.29 40.92 8.72
N GLY A 525 -17.61 40.05 7.75
CA GLY A 525 -17.19 38.65 7.69
C GLY A 525 -16.01 38.39 6.74
N PHE A 526 -15.27 39.41 6.29
CA PHE A 526 -14.21 39.20 5.30
C PHE A 526 -13.10 38.27 5.81
N ALA A 527 -12.91 37.15 5.11
CA ALA A 527 -11.88 36.17 5.42
C ALA A 527 -11.33 35.55 4.12
N VAL A 528 -10.05 35.21 4.14
CA VAL A 528 -9.41 34.37 3.12
C VAL A 528 -8.96 33.12 3.84
N LYS A 529 -9.27 31.94 3.30
CA LYS A 529 -9.00 30.65 3.95
C LYS A 529 -8.31 29.68 3.02
N ALA A 530 -7.61 28.70 3.59
CA ALA A 530 -7.19 27.48 2.90
C ALA A 530 -7.74 26.27 3.68
N ASN A 531 -8.48 25.38 3.02
CA ASN A 531 -9.15 24.22 3.65
C ASN A 531 -10.03 24.57 4.88
N GLY A 532 -10.52 25.81 4.96
CA GLY A 532 -11.30 26.33 6.09
C GLY A 532 -10.50 27.12 7.13
N ASP A 533 -9.17 27.01 7.16
CA ASP A 533 -8.30 27.76 8.08
C ASP A 533 -8.05 29.18 7.58
N THR A 534 -8.34 30.18 8.43
CA THR A 534 -8.20 31.60 8.08
C THR A 534 -6.74 32.02 7.95
N LEU A 535 -6.38 32.51 6.76
CA LEU A 535 -5.06 33.06 6.45
C LEU A 535 -4.97 34.53 6.86
N THR A 536 -3.78 34.94 7.29
CA THR A 536 -3.49 36.35 7.61
C THR A 536 -2.98 37.07 6.36
N ALA A 537 -3.47 38.29 6.13
CA ALA A 537 -3.00 39.13 5.03
C ALA A 537 -1.58 39.67 5.32
N GLU A 538 -0.69 39.52 4.35
CA GLU A 538 0.59 40.22 4.26
C GLU A 538 0.39 41.64 3.68
N ALA A 539 1.50 42.32 3.36
CA ALA A 539 1.46 43.55 2.58
C ALA A 539 0.75 43.35 1.23
N ASP A 540 0.18 44.44 0.69
CA ASP A 540 -0.38 44.52 -0.66
C ASP A 540 -1.46 43.47 -1.00
N GLY A 541 -2.15 42.93 0.01
CA GLY A 541 -3.22 41.93 -0.20
C GLY A 541 -2.72 40.53 -0.57
N LYS A 542 -1.43 40.25 -0.32
CA LYS A 542 -0.82 38.94 -0.47
C LYS A 542 -1.18 38.03 0.71
N TYR A 543 -1.28 36.73 0.43
CA TYR A 543 -1.47 35.65 1.38
C TYR A 543 -0.48 34.53 1.05
N THR A 544 -0.01 33.81 2.07
CA THR A 544 0.89 32.65 1.89
C THR A 544 0.41 31.47 2.72
N ILE A 545 0.30 30.31 2.09
CA ILE A 545 0.16 29.01 2.76
C ILE A 545 1.57 28.42 2.88
N SER A 546 1.98 28.02 4.07
CA SER A 546 3.32 27.45 4.34
C SER A 546 3.21 26.04 4.93
N ASN A 547 4.26 25.24 4.81
CA ASN A 547 4.33 23.86 5.29
C ASN A 547 3.23 22.98 4.70
N ILE A 548 3.00 23.08 3.38
CA ILE A 548 1.92 22.37 2.70
C ILE A 548 2.16 20.84 2.77
N ALA A 549 1.25 20.14 3.44
CA ALA A 549 1.29 18.67 3.65
C ALA A 549 0.03 17.93 3.14
N ALA A 550 -0.84 18.66 2.41
CA ALA A 550 -2.05 18.14 1.78
C ALA A 550 -2.50 19.11 0.67
N ASN A 551 -3.35 18.67 -0.25
CA ASN A 551 -3.99 19.55 -1.23
C ASN A 551 -4.75 20.68 -0.50
N GLN A 552 -4.66 21.89 -1.05
CA GLN A 552 -5.27 23.11 -0.49
C GLN A 552 -6.36 23.62 -1.43
N ILE A 553 -7.49 24.05 -0.85
CA ILE A 553 -8.56 24.76 -1.54
C ILE A 553 -8.67 26.14 -0.90
N VAL A 554 -8.42 27.19 -1.68
CA VAL A 554 -8.52 28.57 -1.23
C VAL A 554 -9.94 29.07 -1.40
N THR A 555 -10.47 29.74 -0.38
CA THR A 555 -11.75 30.46 -0.44
C THR A 555 -11.58 31.91 0.00
N VAL A 556 -12.42 32.79 -0.55
CA VAL A 556 -12.56 34.19 -0.15
C VAL A 556 -14.02 34.42 0.21
N GLU A 557 -14.26 34.95 1.40
CA GLU A 557 -15.58 35.14 2.01
C GLU A 557 -15.75 36.61 2.40
N GLY A 558 -17.01 37.05 2.56
CA GLY A 558 -17.34 38.37 3.13
C GLY A 558 -16.94 39.57 2.26
N VAL A 559 -16.98 39.43 0.94
CA VAL A 559 -16.91 40.56 0.00
C VAL A 559 -18.33 41.06 -0.28
N GLU A 560 -18.56 42.36 -0.11
CA GLU A 560 -19.88 42.98 -0.17
C GLU A 560 -19.90 44.12 -1.19
N ALA A 561 -20.99 44.30 -1.93
CA ALA A 561 -21.14 45.44 -2.82
C ALA A 561 -21.25 46.76 -2.03
N VAL A 562 -20.64 47.83 -2.55
CA VAL A 562 -20.77 49.18 -1.98
C VAL A 562 -22.12 49.74 -2.40
N ALA A 563 -23.05 49.85 -1.44
CA ALA A 563 -24.37 50.43 -1.69
C ALA A 563 -24.25 51.87 -2.22
N THR A 564 -24.71 52.10 -3.45
CA THR A 564 -24.97 53.46 -3.95
C THR A 564 -26.15 54.06 -3.20
N ALA A 565 -26.05 55.33 -2.84
CA ALA A 565 -27.12 56.02 -2.10
C ALA A 565 -28.42 56.00 -2.94
N PRO A 566 -29.58 55.67 -2.33
CA PRO A 566 -30.84 55.61 -3.06
C PRO A 566 -31.22 56.99 -3.60
N THR A 567 -31.55 57.06 -4.89
CA THR A 567 -32.04 58.28 -5.53
C THR A 567 -33.50 58.47 -5.14
N THR A 568 -33.79 59.41 -4.25
CA THR A 568 -35.15 59.83 -3.93
C THR A 568 -35.56 61.01 -4.82
N TYR A 569 -36.85 61.11 -5.13
CA TYR A 569 -37.41 62.17 -5.98
C TYR A 569 -38.42 63.00 -5.18
N THR A 570 -38.37 64.32 -5.30
CA THR A 570 -39.30 65.21 -4.59
C THR A 570 -40.57 65.38 -5.41
N ILE A 571 -41.69 64.87 -4.89
CA ILE A 571 -43.00 64.97 -5.52
C ILE A 571 -43.76 66.16 -4.92
N THR A 572 -44.16 67.11 -5.76
CA THR A 572 -44.87 68.33 -5.35
C THR A 572 -46.38 68.18 -5.50
N PHE A 573 -47.14 68.47 -4.44
CA PHE A 573 -48.59 68.34 -4.36
C PHE A 573 -49.29 69.68 -4.68
N ASN A 574 -49.88 69.79 -5.87
CA ASN A 574 -50.65 70.96 -6.28
C ASN A 574 -52.16 70.73 -6.06
N ALA A 575 -52.74 71.36 -5.05
CA ALA A 575 -54.15 71.22 -4.69
C ALA A 575 -55.17 71.77 -5.73
N ASN A 576 -54.70 72.42 -6.81
CA ASN A 576 -55.47 72.70 -8.03
C ASN A 576 -56.87 73.31 -7.78
N GLY A 577 -56.90 74.44 -7.05
CA GLY A 577 -58.13 75.12 -6.59
C GLY A 577 -58.47 74.89 -5.12
N GLY A 578 -57.92 73.83 -4.51
CA GLY A 578 -58.02 73.55 -3.08
C GLY A 578 -56.81 74.00 -2.25
N GLU A 579 -56.76 73.52 -1.00
CA GLU A 579 -55.67 73.66 -0.04
C GLU A 579 -55.15 72.27 0.37
N VAL A 580 -53.83 72.11 0.50
CA VAL A 580 -53.18 70.86 1.00
C VAL A 580 -52.17 71.22 2.07
N SER A 581 -52.11 70.45 3.17
CA SER A 581 -51.21 70.72 4.30
C SER A 581 -49.76 70.34 4.03
N GLU A 582 -49.55 69.29 3.25
CA GLU A 582 -48.24 68.84 2.77
C GLU A 582 -48.12 69.22 1.30
N THR A 583 -47.19 70.10 0.97
CA THR A 583 -47.00 70.62 -0.39
C THR A 583 -45.98 69.80 -1.20
N SER A 584 -45.22 68.92 -0.55
CA SER A 584 -44.32 67.97 -1.20
C SER A 584 -43.98 66.80 -0.27
N ALA A 585 -43.56 65.67 -0.85
CA ALA A 585 -42.95 64.55 -0.14
C ALA A 585 -41.90 63.87 -1.05
N ASP A 586 -40.87 63.30 -0.44
CA ASP A 586 -39.85 62.53 -1.17
C ASP A 586 -40.27 61.06 -1.30
N THR A 587 -39.83 60.40 -2.37
CA THR A 587 -40.06 58.96 -2.56
C THR A 587 -39.16 58.10 -1.66
N ASP A 588 -39.53 56.82 -1.53
CA ASP A 588 -38.63 55.77 -1.07
C ASP A 588 -37.57 55.40 -2.14
N GLU A 589 -36.72 54.43 -1.81
CA GLU A 589 -35.67 53.88 -2.67
C GLU A 589 -36.17 53.19 -3.96
N ASN A 590 -37.47 52.90 -4.05
CA ASN A 590 -38.13 52.32 -5.22
C ASN A 590 -38.89 53.37 -6.04
N GLY A 591 -38.71 54.67 -5.73
CA GLY A 591 -39.42 55.76 -6.39
C GLY A 591 -40.90 55.88 -6.02
N LYS A 592 -41.36 55.26 -4.92
CA LYS A 592 -42.77 55.31 -4.48
C LYS A 592 -42.99 56.28 -3.33
N LEU A 593 -44.19 56.85 -3.24
CA LEU A 593 -44.59 57.69 -2.09
C LEU A 593 -45.18 56.83 -0.96
N ALA A 594 -44.67 56.99 0.26
CA ALA A 594 -45.16 56.29 1.44
C ALA A 594 -46.64 56.63 1.78
N SER A 595 -47.11 57.83 1.42
CA SER A 595 -48.50 58.24 1.51
C SER A 595 -48.81 59.35 0.49
N LEU A 596 -50.10 59.60 0.26
CA LEU A 596 -50.57 60.75 -0.50
C LEU A 596 -51.44 61.61 0.42
N PRO A 597 -51.17 62.92 0.55
CA PRO A 597 -51.99 63.80 1.39
C PRO A 597 -53.38 63.96 0.78
N THR A 598 -54.39 64.16 1.63
CA THR A 598 -55.75 64.45 1.18
C THR A 598 -55.97 65.96 1.18
N PRO A 599 -56.08 66.62 0.01
CA PRO A 599 -56.36 68.04 -0.06
C PRO A 599 -57.82 68.33 0.29
N THR A 600 -58.13 69.60 0.57
CA THR A 600 -59.50 70.10 0.79
C THR A 600 -59.85 71.16 -0.25
N HIS A 601 -61.13 71.34 -0.60
CA HIS A 601 -61.58 72.38 -1.53
C HIS A 601 -62.83 73.06 -0.99
N SER A 602 -62.91 74.39 -1.10
CA SER A 602 -64.10 75.13 -0.67
C SER A 602 -65.23 75.00 -1.70
N GLY A 603 -66.46 74.70 -1.23
CA GLY A 603 -67.61 74.39 -2.09
C GLY A 603 -67.91 72.88 -2.18
N SER A 604 -68.96 72.52 -2.92
CA SER A 604 -69.45 71.13 -3.02
C SER A 604 -68.60 70.27 -3.96
N TYR A 605 -67.34 70.00 -3.59
CA TYR A 605 -66.43 69.16 -4.35
C TYR A 605 -65.85 68.04 -3.47
N SER A 606 -65.80 66.81 -3.98
CA SER A 606 -64.99 65.74 -3.42
C SER A 606 -63.66 65.64 -4.14
N PHE A 607 -62.61 65.33 -3.40
CA PHE A 607 -61.35 64.92 -3.99
C PHE A 607 -61.54 63.62 -4.80
N LYS A 608 -61.10 63.63 -6.07
CA LYS A 608 -61.18 62.49 -6.99
C LYS A 608 -59.93 61.61 -6.91
N GLY A 609 -58.78 62.22 -6.67
CA GLY A 609 -57.47 61.58 -6.70
C GLY A 609 -56.38 62.56 -7.14
N TRP A 610 -55.12 62.12 -7.04
CA TRP A 610 -53.96 62.84 -7.58
C TRP A 610 -53.70 62.40 -9.02
N TYR A 611 -53.31 63.33 -9.90
CA TYR A 611 -53.11 63.08 -11.32
C TYR A 611 -51.85 63.78 -11.85
N THR A 612 -51.24 63.26 -12.91
CA THR A 612 -50.07 63.88 -13.55
C THR A 612 -50.36 65.20 -14.29
N ALA A 613 -51.61 65.66 -14.31
CA ALA A 613 -52.01 66.94 -14.91
C ALA A 613 -53.23 67.57 -14.21
N ALA A 614 -53.35 68.89 -14.28
CA ALA A 614 -54.45 69.67 -13.68
C ALA A 614 -55.85 69.36 -14.25
N SER A 615 -55.92 68.72 -15.42
CA SER A 615 -57.14 68.13 -16.00
C SER A 615 -56.74 66.98 -16.93
N GLY A 616 -57.36 65.81 -16.78
CA GLY A 616 -56.92 64.58 -17.46
C GLY A 616 -55.67 63.96 -16.82
N GLY A 617 -54.78 63.38 -17.63
CA GLY A 617 -53.57 62.71 -17.13
C GLY A 617 -53.81 61.34 -16.50
N THR A 618 -52.74 60.72 -16.00
CA THR A 618 -52.75 59.42 -15.35
C THR A 618 -52.98 59.59 -13.85
N GLU A 619 -53.76 58.70 -13.24
CA GLU A 619 -53.97 58.68 -11.79
C GLU A 619 -52.70 58.25 -11.05
N VAL A 620 -52.42 58.92 -9.94
CA VAL A 620 -51.26 58.71 -9.08
C VAL A 620 -51.72 58.08 -7.77
N THR A 621 -51.07 56.98 -7.41
CA THR A 621 -51.31 56.21 -6.18
C THR A 621 -49.99 56.02 -5.44
N ILE A 622 -50.02 55.45 -4.22
CA ILE A 622 -48.79 55.06 -3.51
C ILE A 622 -47.97 54.00 -4.25
N ASP A 623 -48.57 53.29 -5.22
CA ASP A 623 -47.88 52.33 -6.08
C ASP A 623 -47.28 52.95 -7.35
N THR A 624 -47.50 54.25 -7.59
CA THR A 624 -46.88 54.97 -8.71
C THR A 624 -45.39 55.17 -8.44
N VAL A 625 -44.56 54.63 -9.33
CA VAL A 625 -43.11 54.83 -9.33
C VAL A 625 -42.77 56.10 -10.10
N PHE A 626 -41.97 56.96 -9.50
CA PHE A 626 -41.38 58.16 -10.11
C PHE A 626 -39.89 57.95 -10.35
N ASP A 627 -39.38 58.49 -11.46
CA ASP A 627 -37.98 58.49 -11.89
C ASP A 627 -37.40 59.91 -11.99
N THR A 628 -38.18 60.93 -11.60
CA THR A 628 -37.79 62.34 -11.59
C THR A 628 -38.71 63.18 -10.69
N ASP A 629 -38.23 64.35 -10.24
CA ASP A 629 -39.02 65.33 -9.49
C ASP A 629 -40.27 65.74 -10.27
N THR A 630 -41.46 65.47 -9.70
CA THR A 630 -42.73 65.56 -10.42
C THR A 630 -43.74 66.40 -9.65
N THR A 631 -44.47 67.29 -10.33
CA THR A 631 -45.66 67.93 -9.75
C THR A 631 -46.92 67.13 -10.11
N ILE A 632 -47.68 66.75 -9.09
CA ILE A 632 -48.98 66.07 -9.25
C ILE A 632 -50.11 66.99 -8.79
N TYR A 633 -51.27 66.85 -9.42
CA TYR A 633 -52.38 67.78 -9.31
C TYR A 633 -53.60 67.09 -8.74
N ALA A 634 -54.25 67.73 -7.77
CA ALA A 634 -55.52 67.27 -7.26
C ALA A 634 -56.60 67.41 -8.33
N GLN A 635 -57.45 66.41 -8.51
CA GLN A 635 -58.68 66.56 -9.29
C GLN A 635 -59.91 66.46 -8.40
N TRP A 636 -60.98 67.12 -8.82
CA TRP A 636 -62.16 67.37 -8.02
C TRP A 636 -63.42 66.97 -8.78
N THR A 637 -64.29 66.19 -8.14
CA THR A 637 -65.64 65.88 -8.64
C THR A 637 -66.61 66.78 -7.89
N TYR A 638 -67.55 67.43 -8.57
CA TYR A 638 -68.56 68.26 -7.91
C TYR A 638 -69.62 67.37 -7.24
N ASN A 639 -69.61 67.32 -5.91
CA ASN A 639 -70.41 66.40 -5.10
C ASN A 639 -71.38 67.16 -4.18
N GLY A 640 -72.66 67.12 -4.53
CA GLY A 640 -73.73 67.20 -3.55
C GLY A 640 -74.08 65.80 -3.04
N GLY A 641 -73.86 65.52 -1.75
CA GLY A 641 -74.43 64.35 -1.05
C GLY A 641 -73.46 63.45 -0.27
N SER A 642 -73.46 63.62 1.06
CA SER A 642 -73.30 62.64 2.17
C SER A 642 -72.21 61.52 2.18
N SER A 643 -71.44 61.52 3.30
CA SER A 643 -70.99 60.38 4.16
C SER A 643 -70.12 59.23 3.58
N SER A 644 -69.16 58.60 4.28
CA SER A 644 -68.36 58.88 5.51
C SER A 644 -67.38 57.72 5.81
N GLU A 645 -66.13 57.97 6.25
CA GLU A 645 -65.23 57.09 7.08
C GLU A 645 -64.80 55.69 6.52
N SER A 646 -63.68 55.02 6.89
CA SER A 646 -62.39 55.33 7.58
C SER A 646 -61.37 54.14 7.47
N SER A 647 -60.04 54.40 7.49
CA SER A 647 -58.87 53.59 7.99
C SER A 647 -58.78 52.03 7.86
N GLY A 648 -57.63 51.36 7.69
CA GLY A 648 -56.21 51.77 7.52
C GLY A 648 -55.16 50.66 7.89
N SER A 649 -53.95 50.76 7.31
CA SER A 649 -52.59 50.28 7.75
C SER A 649 -52.20 48.79 8.03
N SER A 650 -51.08 48.39 7.38
CA SER A 650 -49.87 47.57 7.74
C SER A 650 -49.75 46.79 9.08
N GLY A 651 -48.82 45.85 9.34
CA GLY A 651 -47.62 45.26 8.68
C GLY A 651 -46.99 44.21 9.67
N SER A 652 -45.80 43.59 9.52
CA SER A 652 -44.76 43.51 8.47
C SER A 652 -43.86 42.26 8.70
N THR A 653 -42.78 42.05 7.91
CA THR A 653 -41.79 40.94 7.95
C THR A 653 -40.50 41.24 8.74
N SER A 654 -39.67 40.22 9.03
CA SER A 654 -38.18 40.29 9.00
C SER A 654 -37.51 38.90 9.08
N SER A 655 -36.40 38.69 8.36
CA SER A 655 -35.62 37.44 8.31
C SER A 655 -34.12 37.71 8.20
N GLY A 656 -33.28 37.05 9.03
CA GLY A 656 -31.82 37.20 9.01
C GLY A 656 -31.06 36.16 8.16
N SER A 657 -29.81 36.48 7.79
CA SER A 657 -28.91 35.64 6.96
C SER A 657 -28.12 34.60 7.77
N ALA A 658 -27.96 33.39 7.19
CA ALA A 658 -27.49 32.13 7.81
C ALA A 658 -28.17 31.75 9.15
N THR A 659 -28.12 30.48 9.56
CA THR A 659 -28.58 30.04 10.90
C THR A 659 -27.86 28.76 11.30
N THR A 660 -27.32 28.72 12.51
CA THR A 660 -26.75 27.51 13.12
C THR A 660 -27.51 27.18 14.39
N THR A 661 -27.89 25.91 14.54
CA THR A 661 -28.57 25.37 15.71
C THR A 661 -27.90 24.08 16.15
N THR A 662 -27.63 23.93 17.44
CA THR A 662 -27.12 22.68 18.02
C THR A 662 -28.18 22.10 18.96
N GLU A 663 -28.61 20.89 18.68
CA GLU A 663 -29.57 20.14 19.48
C GLU A 663 -28.89 18.94 20.13
N LYS A 664 -29.36 18.57 21.33
CA LYS A 664 -28.93 17.35 22.02
C LYS A 664 -30.05 16.32 21.91
N ASN A 665 -29.74 15.20 21.28
CA ASN A 665 -30.70 14.14 21.00
C ASN A 665 -30.99 13.31 22.27
N PRO A 666 -32.14 12.60 22.33
CA PRO A 666 -32.53 11.78 23.48
C PRO A 666 -31.55 10.65 23.81
N ASP A 667 -30.81 10.15 22.82
CA ASP A 667 -29.75 9.13 22.96
C ASP A 667 -28.43 9.69 23.54
N GLY A 668 -28.31 11.01 23.66
CA GLY A 668 -27.13 11.71 24.17
C GLY A 668 -26.18 12.25 23.10
N SER A 669 -26.39 11.93 21.81
CA SER A 669 -25.67 12.52 20.67
C SER A 669 -26.00 14.01 20.52
N THR A 670 -25.18 14.73 19.75
CA THR A 670 -25.38 16.16 19.47
C THR A 670 -25.36 16.42 17.97
N THR A 671 -26.44 16.99 17.44
CA THR A 671 -26.55 17.38 16.03
C THR A 671 -26.40 18.89 15.90
N THR A 672 -25.52 19.35 15.02
CA THR A 672 -25.37 20.76 14.67
C THR A 672 -25.76 20.98 13.22
N THR A 673 -26.88 21.66 13.02
CA THR A 673 -27.41 22.04 11.71
C THR A 673 -26.97 23.46 11.38
N THR A 674 -26.35 23.64 10.22
CA THR A 674 -25.97 24.94 9.67
C THR A 674 -26.63 25.13 8.32
N THR A 675 -27.46 26.17 8.20
CA THR A 675 -28.07 26.59 6.93
C THR A 675 -27.34 27.81 6.39
N ASP A 676 -26.63 27.65 5.28
CA ASP A 676 -26.18 28.79 4.49
C ASP A 676 -27.33 29.31 3.63
N LYS A 677 -27.81 30.52 3.93
CA LYS A 677 -28.92 31.15 3.21
C LYS A 677 -28.50 31.75 1.87
N THR A 678 -27.21 31.77 1.56
CA THR A 678 -26.62 32.24 0.30
C THR A 678 -26.68 31.13 -0.75
N THR A 679 -26.01 30.00 -0.48
CA THR A 679 -26.06 28.83 -1.35
C THR A 679 -27.36 28.05 -1.25
N GLY A 680 -28.05 28.12 -0.10
CA GLY A 680 -29.19 27.28 0.24
C GLY A 680 -28.80 25.88 0.73
N THR A 681 -27.51 25.63 0.95
CA THR A 681 -27.01 24.35 1.47
C THR A 681 -27.29 24.23 2.97
N VAL A 682 -27.71 23.03 3.39
CA VAL A 682 -27.87 22.66 4.80
C VAL A 682 -26.86 21.57 5.12
N THR A 683 -26.02 21.80 6.13
CA THR A 683 -25.06 20.81 6.64
C THR A 683 -25.43 20.44 8.06
N GLU A 684 -25.69 19.15 8.31
CA GLU A 684 -25.99 18.60 9.62
C GLU A 684 -24.86 17.68 10.08
N VAL A 685 -24.21 18.02 11.20
CA VAL A 685 -23.15 17.20 11.80
C VAL A 685 -23.66 16.60 13.09
N THR A 686 -23.95 15.30 13.07
CA THR A 686 -24.31 14.50 14.26
C THR A 686 -23.04 13.85 14.81
N LYS A 687 -22.75 14.10 16.09
CA LYS A 687 -21.68 13.44 16.85
C LYS A 687 -22.29 12.51 17.88
N ASN A 688 -21.98 11.22 17.74
CA ASN A 688 -22.50 10.15 18.58
C ASN A 688 -21.69 10.01 19.88
N THR A 689 -22.25 9.29 20.85
CA THR A 689 -21.67 9.11 22.19
C THR A 689 -20.44 8.20 22.22
N ASP A 690 -20.28 7.34 21.21
CA ASP A 690 -19.11 6.48 20.97
C ASP A 690 -17.93 7.23 20.31
N GLY A 691 -18.16 8.46 19.84
CA GLY A 691 -17.18 9.27 19.13
C GLY A 691 -17.25 9.19 17.60
N SER A 692 -18.15 8.37 17.03
CA SER A 692 -18.46 8.40 15.60
C SER A 692 -19.19 9.68 15.19
N THR A 693 -19.14 10.02 13.90
CA THR A 693 -19.79 11.23 13.35
C THR A 693 -20.45 10.96 12.00
N THR A 694 -21.65 11.49 11.83
CA THR A 694 -22.39 11.54 10.56
C THR A 694 -22.49 13.00 10.13
N THR A 695 -22.16 13.29 8.86
CA THR A 695 -22.28 14.61 8.24
C THR A 695 -23.18 14.52 7.02
N VAL A 696 -24.35 15.17 7.04
CA VAL A 696 -25.27 15.22 5.90
C VAL A 696 -25.22 16.62 5.30
N GLU A 697 -24.77 16.75 4.06
CA GLU A 697 -24.82 17.99 3.28
C GLU A 697 -25.93 17.89 2.22
N THR A 698 -27.00 18.68 2.37
CA THR A 698 -28.08 18.82 1.39
C THR A 698 -27.88 20.12 0.60
N LYS A 699 -27.60 20.00 -0.69
CA LYS A 699 -27.43 21.13 -1.62
C LYS A 699 -28.77 21.61 -2.16
N LYS A 700 -28.82 22.88 -2.56
CA LYS A 700 -30.03 23.54 -3.12
C LYS A 700 -30.57 22.92 -4.41
N ASP A 701 -29.77 22.15 -5.15
CA ASP A 701 -30.20 21.39 -6.32
C ASP A 701 -30.91 20.06 -5.98
N GLY A 702 -30.93 19.69 -4.68
CA GLY A 702 -31.49 18.46 -4.14
C GLY A 702 -30.48 17.32 -3.96
N THR A 703 -29.21 17.52 -4.30
CA THR A 703 -28.15 16.52 -4.07
C THR A 703 -27.84 16.42 -2.57
N VAL A 704 -27.75 15.21 -2.04
CA VAL A 704 -27.38 14.92 -0.66
C VAL A 704 -26.06 14.15 -0.64
N THR A 705 -25.11 14.61 0.16
CA THR A 705 -23.87 13.88 0.48
C THR A 705 -23.89 13.53 1.96
N GLU A 706 -24.01 12.25 2.28
CA GLU A 706 -23.80 11.74 3.63
C GLU A 706 -22.37 11.24 3.77
N THR A 707 -21.68 11.65 4.82
CA THR A 707 -20.34 11.16 5.17
C THR A 707 -20.32 10.70 6.62
N ASN A 708 -20.08 9.41 6.82
CA ASN A 708 -19.97 8.76 8.11
C ASN A 708 -18.51 8.46 8.44
N LYS A 709 -18.17 8.58 9.72
CA LYS A 709 -16.87 8.20 10.26
C LYS A 709 -17.07 7.41 11.55
N ALA A 710 -16.64 6.16 11.54
CA ALA A 710 -16.67 5.28 12.70
C ALA A 710 -15.56 5.64 13.71
N ALA A 711 -15.71 5.16 14.96
CA ALA A 711 -14.79 5.48 16.07
C ALA A 711 -13.39 4.84 15.94
N ASP A 712 -13.25 3.85 15.05
CA ASP A 712 -11.97 3.29 14.59
C ASP A 712 -11.23 4.21 13.59
N GLY A 713 -11.91 5.24 13.07
CA GLY A 713 -11.42 6.18 12.06
C GLY A 713 -11.77 5.82 10.62
N THR A 714 -12.42 4.68 10.37
CA THR A 714 -12.91 4.25 9.05
C THR A 714 -13.96 5.24 8.55
N THR A 715 -13.94 5.59 7.27
CA THR A 715 -14.86 6.57 6.66
C THR A 715 -15.72 5.96 5.57
N GLY A 716 -16.87 6.59 5.34
CA GLY A 716 -17.85 6.19 4.35
C GLY A 716 -18.55 7.43 3.80
N THR A 717 -18.83 7.45 2.50
CA THR A 717 -19.55 8.54 1.84
C THR A 717 -20.56 7.96 0.86
N VAL A 718 -21.80 8.44 0.94
CA VAL A 718 -22.90 8.14 0.00
C VAL A 718 -23.34 9.46 -0.63
N VAL A 719 -23.42 9.52 -1.96
CA VAL A 719 -23.97 10.66 -2.69
C VAL A 719 -25.26 10.23 -3.38
N THR A 720 -26.33 10.97 -3.10
CA THR A 720 -27.67 10.72 -3.62
C THR A 720 -28.15 11.95 -4.38
N ASN A 721 -28.69 11.75 -5.58
CA ASN A 721 -29.23 12.85 -6.37
C ASN A 721 -30.63 13.30 -5.88
N LYS A 722 -31.14 14.40 -6.44
CA LYS A 722 -32.46 14.97 -6.10
C LYS A 722 -33.68 14.05 -6.30
N ASN A 723 -33.55 12.92 -6.99
CA ASN A 723 -34.62 11.94 -7.19
C ASN A 723 -34.58 10.84 -6.11
N GLY A 724 -33.50 10.74 -5.33
CA GLY A 724 -33.24 9.63 -4.43
C GLY A 724 -32.33 8.54 -5.01
N ASP A 725 -31.76 8.70 -6.22
CA ASP A 725 -30.86 7.70 -6.79
C ASP A 725 -29.44 7.87 -6.22
N ILE A 726 -28.84 6.78 -5.71
CA ILE A 726 -27.43 6.76 -5.29
C ILE A 726 -26.54 6.87 -6.54
N THR A 727 -25.68 7.90 -6.57
CA THR A 727 -24.76 8.17 -7.68
C THR A 727 -23.32 7.78 -7.39
N GLU A 728 -22.93 7.70 -6.12
CA GLU A 728 -21.57 7.38 -5.69
C GLU A 728 -21.57 6.79 -4.27
N VAL A 729 -20.80 5.72 -4.05
CA VAL A 729 -20.50 5.21 -2.71
C VAL A 729 -19.00 4.96 -2.58
N LYS A 730 -18.39 5.49 -1.52
CA LYS A 730 -16.97 5.35 -1.19
C LYS A 730 -16.82 4.93 0.26
N SER A 731 -15.82 4.12 0.58
CA SER A 731 -15.43 3.86 1.96
C SER A 731 -13.94 3.54 2.05
N ALA A 732 -13.30 4.03 3.11
CA ALA A 732 -11.88 3.82 3.36
C ALA A 732 -11.67 3.25 4.77
N VAL A 733 -11.14 2.03 4.83
CA VAL A 733 -10.76 1.34 6.06
C VAL A 733 -9.54 2.05 6.66
N SER A 734 -9.60 2.41 7.94
CA SER A 734 -8.46 3.05 8.60
C SER A 734 -7.34 2.02 8.85
N THR A 735 -6.08 2.46 8.83
CA THR A 735 -4.94 1.59 9.20
C THR A 735 -5.12 0.97 10.59
N LYS A 736 -5.74 1.70 11.52
CA LYS A 736 -6.08 1.18 12.86
C LYS A 736 -7.09 0.03 12.76
N ALA A 737 -8.19 0.22 12.03
CA ALA A 737 -9.24 -0.79 11.87
C ALA A 737 -8.69 -2.05 11.19
N ALA A 738 -7.96 -1.88 10.08
CA ALA A 738 -7.31 -2.96 9.35
C ALA A 738 -6.30 -3.74 10.22
N THR A 739 -5.49 -3.02 11.02
CA THR A 739 -4.51 -3.64 11.93
C THR A 739 -5.16 -4.44 13.05
N GLU A 740 -6.28 -3.99 13.61
CA GLU A 740 -7.00 -4.76 14.64
C GLU A 740 -7.74 -5.96 14.03
N ALA A 741 -8.42 -5.79 12.89
CA ALA A 741 -9.06 -6.89 12.15
C ALA A 741 -8.06 -8.01 11.79
N ALA A 742 -6.85 -7.66 11.35
CA ALA A 742 -5.78 -8.63 11.08
C ALA A 742 -5.31 -9.40 12.33
N LYS A 743 -5.48 -8.85 13.54
CA LYS A 743 -5.13 -9.53 14.81
C LYS A 743 -6.27 -10.37 15.37
N THR A 744 -7.51 -9.89 15.27
CA THR A 744 -8.68 -10.57 15.88
C THR A 744 -9.32 -11.58 14.93
N GLY A 745 -9.14 -11.41 13.61
CA GLY A 745 -9.86 -12.17 12.60
C GLY A 745 -11.32 -11.72 12.42
N GLU A 746 -11.72 -10.60 13.04
CA GLU A 746 -13.04 -9.97 12.89
C GLU A 746 -13.08 -9.06 11.64
N ALA A 747 -14.27 -8.80 11.12
CA ALA A 747 -14.45 -7.92 9.96
C ALA A 747 -14.50 -6.44 10.35
N VAL A 748 -13.96 -5.56 9.50
CA VAL A 748 -14.23 -4.11 9.60
C VAL A 748 -15.56 -3.81 8.92
N THR A 749 -16.56 -3.40 9.70
CA THR A 749 -17.84 -2.91 9.16
C THR A 749 -17.66 -1.54 8.52
N LEU A 750 -17.94 -1.43 7.22
CA LEU A 750 -17.91 -0.15 6.52
C LEU A 750 -19.05 0.76 7.01
N PRO A 751 -18.81 2.06 7.27
CA PRO A 751 -19.86 3.00 7.66
C PRO A 751 -20.65 3.52 6.45
N VAL A 752 -21.03 2.62 5.54
CA VAL A 752 -21.97 2.87 4.44
C VAL A 752 -22.94 1.69 4.37
N GLU A 753 -24.23 1.97 4.21
CA GLU A 753 -25.25 0.95 3.97
C GLU A 753 -25.72 1.05 2.51
N VAL A 754 -25.91 -0.10 1.85
CA VAL A 754 -26.35 -0.14 0.44
C VAL A 754 -27.50 -1.13 0.22
N PRO A 755 -28.44 -0.84 -0.70
CA PRO A 755 -29.45 -1.80 -1.11
C PRO A 755 -28.84 -2.94 -1.93
N ALA A 756 -29.19 -4.18 -1.59
CA ALA A 756 -28.91 -5.34 -2.45
C ALA A 756 -29.86 -5.32 -3.66
N ALA A 757 -29.34 -5.00 -4.85
CA ALA A 757 -30.13 -5.01 -6.07
C ALA A 757 -30.31 -6.43 -6.64
N LYS A 758 -31.32 -6.62 -7.50
CA LYS A 758 -31.54 -7.93 -8.18
C LYS A 758 -30.53 -8.25 -9.27
N THR A 759 -29.82 -7.25 -9.77
CA THR A 759 -28.77 -7.41 -10.78
C THR A 759 -27.60 -6.50 -10.44
N ALA A 760 -26.40 -6.86 -10.87
CA ALA A 760 -25.21 -6.04 -10.65
C ALA A 760 -25.23 -4.73 -11.49
N VAL A 761 -26.06 -4.63 -12.53
CA VAL A 761 -26.26 -3.39 -13.29
C VAL A 761 -27.01 -2.35 -12.45
N ASP A 762 -27.96 -2.81 -11.63
CA ASP A 762 -28.80 -1.95 -10.78
C ASP A 762 -28.19 -1.72 -9.37
N ALA A 763 -27.10 -2.42 -9.04
CA ALA A 763 -26.45 -2.34 -7.73
C ALA A 763 -25.50 -1.13 -7.62
N PRO A 764 -25.59 -0.33 -6.55
CA PRO A 764 -24.59 0.70 -6.25
C PRO A 764 -23.18 0.09 -6.16
N ALA A 765 -22.22 0.76 -6.79
CA ALA A 765 -20.81 0.40 -6.71
C ALA A 765 -20.15 1.11 -5.52
N VAL A 766 -19.69 0.33 -4.54
CA VAL A 766 -18.93 0.78 -3.38
C VAL A 766 -17.46 0.73 -3.71
N GLN A 767 -16.80 1.89 -3.81
CA GLN A 767 -15.35 1.97 -3.91
C GLN A 767 -14.76 1.80 -2.51
N VAL A 768 -14.19 0.63 -2.23
CA VAL A 768 -13.59 0.28 -0.93
C VAL A 768 -12.08 0.42 -1.03
N THR A 769 -11.49 1.22 -0.15
CA THR A 769 -10.03 1.32 0.03
C THR A 769 -9.61 0.62 1.30
N VAL A 770 -8.69 -0.34 1.19
CA VAL A 770 -8.03 -1.02 2.32
C VAL A 770 -6.53 -0.71 2.25
N PRO A 771 -5.87 -0.33 3.36
CA PRO A 771 -4.42 -0.14 3.39
C PRO A 771 -3.69 -1.44 3.03
N LYS A 772 -2.93 -1.45 1.92
CA LYS A 772 -2.20 -2.64 1.44
C LYS A 772 -1.28 -3.24 2.52
N SER A 773 -0.69 -2.41 3.38
CA SER A 773 0.17 -2.81 4.51
C SER A 773 -0.52 -3.64 5.61
N ALA A 774 -1.86 -3.76 5.60
CA ALA A 774 -2.58 -4.68 6.47
C ALA A 774 -2.80 -6.08 5.85
N GLY A 775 -2.41 -6.27 4.59
CA GLY A 775 -2.61 -7.51 3.85
C GLY A 775 -4.09 -7.81 3.59
N SER A 776 -4.48 -9.06 3.83
CA SER A 776 -5.81 -9.61 3.51
C SER A 776 -6.80 -9.35 4.65
N VAL A 777 -7.62 -8.29 4.53
CA VAL A 777 -8.54 -7.80 5.57
C VAL A 777 -9.96 -8.27 5.31
N LYS A 778 -10.65 -8.76 6.34
CA LYS A 778 -12.09 -9.00 6.31
C LYS A 778 -12.83 -7.66 6.38
N VAL A 779 -13.72 -7.41 5.44
CA VAL A 779 -14.56 -6.21 5.36
C VAL A 779 -16.02 -6.65 5.33
N GLU A 780 -16.85 -6.07 6.18
CA GLU A 780 -18.31 -6.21 6.12
C GLU A 780 -18.90 -5.01 5.40
N VAL A 781 -19.67 -5.26 4.33
CA VAL A 781 -20.49 -4.24 3.67
C VAL A 781 -21.91 -4.36 4.23
N PRO A 782 -22.42 -3.37 4.99
CA PRO A 782 -23.81 -3.35 5.44
C PRO A 782 -24.83 -3.30 4.30
N VAL A 783 -25.96 -3.97 4.50
CA VAL A 783 -26.99 -4.17 3.49
C VAL A 783 -28.37 -4.00 4.11
N GLU A 784 -29.20 -3.11 3.54
CA GLU A 784 -30.58 -2.81 4.02
C GLU A 784 -31.44 -4.06 4.30
N LYS A 785 -31.19 -5.13 3.54
CA LYS A 785 -31.83 -6.42 3.69
C LYS A 785 -30.95 -7.56 3.19
N VAL A 786 -30.36 -8.29 4.12
CA VAL A 786 -29.73 -9.58 3.82
C VAL A 786 -30.78 -10.65 3.54
N THR A 787 -30.55 -11.46 2.52
CA THR A 787 -31.27 -12.72 2.26
C THR A 787 -30.25 -13.85 2.08
N PRO A 788 -30.66 -15.13 2.16
CA PRO A 788 -29.77 -16.24 1.81
C PRO A 788 -29.21 -16.18 0.37
N GLY A 789 -29.80 -15.37 -0.52
CA GLY A 789 -29.32 -15.12 -1.87
C GLY A 789 -28.33 -13.96 -2.00
N THR A 790 -28.08 -13.19 -0.93
CA THR A 790 -27.16 -12.05 -0.95
C THR A 790 -25.71 -12.51 -1.20
N VAL A 791 -25.01 -11.81 -2.10
CA VAL A 791 -23.59 -12.02 -2.42
C VAL A 791 -22.88 -10.69 -2.69
N ALA A 792 -21.59 -10.64 -2.37
CA ALA A 792 -20.70 -9.59 -2.83
C ALA A 792 -20.16 -9.91 -4.23
N VAL A 793 -19.94 -8.87 -5.05
CA VAL A 793 -19.42 -8.94 -6.41
C VAL A 793 -18.27 -7.94 -6.53
N ILE A 794 -17.09 -8.39 -6.95
CA ILE A 794 -15.96 -7.50 -7.26
C ILE A 794 -16.04 -7.08 -8.72
N VAL A 795 -15.92 -5.79 -8.97
CA VAL A 795 -15.74 -5.21 -10.32
C VAL A 795 -14.24 -5.07 -10.57
N LYS A 796 -13.73 -5.76 -11.58
CA LYS A 796 -12.32 -5.74 -11.99
C LYS A 796 -12.01 -4.49 -12.82
N ALA A 797 -10.72 -4.16 -12.95
CA ALA A 797 -10.26 -2.98 -13.69
C ALA A 797 -10.65 -2.99 -15.19
N ASP A 798 -10.88 -4.16 -15.79
CA ASP A 798 -11.37 -4.31 -17.16
C ASP A 798 -12.91 -4.18 -17.29
N GLY A 799 -13.60 -3.91 -16.17
CA GLY A 799 -15.06 -3.82 -16.09
C GLY A 799 -15.78 -5.17 -15.98
N THR A 800 -15.07 -6.30 -15.89
CA THR A 800 -15.70 -7.61 -15.64
C THR A 800 -16.11 -7.75 -14.17
N GLU A 801 -17.19 -8.49 -13.93
CA GLU A 801 -17.77 -8.68 -12.60
C GLU A 801 -17.60 -10.14 -12.15
N GLU A 802 -17.16 -10.34 -10.91
CA GLU A 802 -16.98 -11.67 -10.31
C GLU A 802 -17.69 -11.77 -8.96
N ILE A 803 -18.56 -12.78 -8.81
CA ILE A 803 -19.19 -13.11 -7.53
C ILE A 803 -18.13 -13.64 -6.56
N VAL A 804 -18.00 -13.01 -5.41
CA VAL A 804 -17.11 -13.45 -4.34
C VAL A 804 -17.73 -14.67 -3.67
N LYS A 805 -17.39 -15.86 -4.17
CA LYS A 805 -17.96 -17.14 -3.72
C LYS A 805 -17.70 -17.43 -2.25
N THR A 806 -16.61 -16.89 -1.71
CA THR A 806 -16.22 -17.00 -0.30
C THR A 806 -16.92 -16.01 0.62
N SER A 807 -17.76 -15.11 0.09
CA SER A 807 -18.45 -14.11 0.91
C SER A 807 -19.44 -14.74 1.90
N VAL A 808 -19.41 -14.29 3.15
CA VAL A 808 -20.21 -14.82 4.27
C VAL A 808 -21.32 -13.82 4.60
N LEU A 809 -22.47 -14.30 5.06
CA LEU A 809 -23.60 -13.45 5.45
C LEU A 809 -23.57 -13.17 6.95
N THR A 810 -23.88 -11.93 7.34
CA THR A 810 -24.13 -11.55 8.73
C THR A 810 -25.62 -11.19 8.90
N GLU A 811 -26.03 -10.79 10.11
CA GLU A 811 -27.38 -10.23 10.32
C GLU A 811 -27.59 -8.91 9.56
N ASN A 812 -26.52 -8.14 9.32
CA ASN A 812 -26.57 -6.74 8.86
C ASN A 812 -25.90 -6.51 7.49
N GLY A 813 -25.21 -7.50 6.92
CA GLY A 813 -24.45 -7.30 5.69
C GLY A 813 -23.82 -8.56 5.10
N VAL A 814 -22.79 -8.33 4.28
CA VAL A 814 -21.97 -9.36 3.65
C VAL A 814 -20.49 -9.12 3.91
N VAL A 815 -19.81 -10.14 4.45
CA VAL A 815 -18.36 -10.14 4.68
C VAL A 815 -17.65 -10.68 3.46
N LEU A 816 -16.60 -9.99 3.03
CA LEU A 816 -15.63 -10.46 2.04
C LEU A 816 -14.20 -10.12 2.49
N LYS A 817 -13.22 -10.85 1.94
CA LYS A 817 -11.80 -10.57 2.16
C LYS A 817 -11.28 -9.71 1.02
N LEU A 818 -10.55 -8.65 1.34
CA LEU A 818 -9.97 -7.72 0.38
C LEU A 818 -8.47 -7.56 0.65
N GLU A 819 -7.69 -7.56 -0.44
CA GLU A 819 -6.26 -7.26 -0.45
C GLU A 819 -6.08 -5.96 -1.25
N GLY A 820 -5.96 -4.84 -0.52
CA GLY A 820 -5.95 -3.50 -1.12
C GLY A 820 -7.33 -2.97 -1.54
N SER A 821 -7.34 -1.99 -2.43
CA SER A 821 -8.57 -1.32 -2.89
C SER A 821 -9.34 -2.14 -3.91
N ALA A 822 -10.67 -2.20 -3.78
CA ALA A 822 -11.57 -2.89 -4.71
C ALA A 822 -12.89 -2.13 -4.91
N THR A 823 -13.51 -2.28 -6.08
CA THR A 823 -14.90 -1.85 -6.26
C THR A 823 -15.82 -3.04 -6.01
N VAL A 824 -16.73 -2.91 -5.04
CA VAL A 824 -17.63 -3.97 -4.57
C VAL A 824 -19.07 -3.57 -4.86
N LYS A 825 -19.87 -4.50 -5.37
CA LYS A 825 -21.33 -4.41 -5.47
C LYS A 825 -21.97 -5.48 -4.59
N VAL A 826 -23.19 -5.24 -4.13
CA VAL A 826 -23.99 -6.26 -3.43
C VAL A 826 -25.27 -6.54 -4.22
N ILE A 827 -25.56 -7.82 -4.45
CA ILE A 827 -26.77 -8.26 -5.14
C ILE A 827 -27.48 -9.37 -4.37
N ASP A 828 -28.80 -9.46 -4.52
CA ASP A 828 -29.55 -10.67 -4.21
C ASP A 828 -29.62 -11.55 -5.46
N ASN A 829 -28.78 -12.59 -5.48
CA ASN A 829 -28.65 -13.55 -6.59
C ASN A 829 -29.43 -14.85 -6.34
N ALA A 830 -30.47 -14.83 -5.49
CA ALA A 830 -31.32 -15.99 -5.19
C ALA A 830 -31.82 -16.69 -6.47
N LYS A 831 -31.86 -18.02 -6.43
CA LYS A 831 -32.32 -18.87 -7.54
C LYS A 831 -33.59 -19.62 -7.12
N ASP A 832 -34.68 -19.40 -7.85
CA ASP A 832 -35.99 -19.97 -7.54
C ASP A 832 -36.10 -21.47 -7.89
N PHE A 833 -36.05 -22.35 -6.87
CA PHE A 833 -36.27 -23.79 -7.02
C PHE A 833 -37.60 -24.22 -6.40
N SER A 834 -38.53 -24.65 -7.24
CA SER A 834 -39.91 -25.00 -6.81
C SER A 834 -40.01 -26.14 -5.79
N ASP A 835 -38.96 -26.98 -5.68
CA ASP A 835 -38.89 -28.13 -4.78
C ASP A 835 -38.03 -27.89 -3.52
N THR A 836 -37.59 -26.66 -3.27
CA THR A 836 -36.90 -26.26 -2.03
C THR A 836 -37.79 -25.50 -1.05
N ASN A 837 -38.93 -24.98 -1.49
CA ASN A 837 -39.86 -24.20 -0.67
C ASN A 837 -40.33 -24.98 0.58
N GLY A 838 -40.03 -24.46 1.77
CA GLY A 838 -40.33 -25.11 3.06
C GLY A 838 -39.43 -26.31 3.39
N HIS A 839 -38.33 -26.50 2.67
CA HIS A 839 -37.34 -27.56 2.95
C HIS A 839 -36.37 -27.12 4.05
N TRP A 840 -35.95 -28.02 4.92
CA TRP A 840 -35.03 -27.71 6.04
C TRP A 840 -33.65 -27.14 5.63
N ALA A 841 -33.34 -27.16 4.34
CA ALA A 841 -32.09 -26.68 3.76
C ALA A 841 -32.31 -25.56 2.72
N GLU A 842 -33.49 -24.93 2.70
CA GLU A 842 -33.86 -23.88 1.74
C GLU A 842 -32.82 -22.75 1.71
N ASP A 843 -32.49 -22.17 2.86
CA ASP A 843 -31.48 -21.11 3.00
C ASP A 843 -30.10 -21.56 2.51
N ALA A 844 -29.65 -22.75 2.92
CA ALA A 844 -28.36 -23.30 2.52
C ALA A 844 -28.27 -23.59 1.02
N ILE A 845 -29.39 -23.97 0.39
CA ILE A 845 -29.46 -24.17 -1.06
C ILE A 845 -29.44 -22.83 -1.80
N SER A 846 -30.16 -21.82 -1.30
CA SER A 846 -30.10 -20.45 -1.82
C SER A 846 -28.67 -19.90 -1.75
N PHE A 847 -28.00 -20.03 -0.60
CA PHE A 847 -26.62 -19.57 -0.38
C PHE A 847 -25.63 -20.10 -1.43
N VAL A 848 -25.59 -21.42 -1.65
CA VAL A 848 -24.62 -22.07 -2.56
C VAL A 848 -25.00 -21.93 -4.05
N THR A 849 -26.27 -21.65 -4.35
CA THR A 849 -26.75 -21.44 -5.73
C THR A 849 -26.58 -19.98 -6.16
N ALA A 850 -26.76 -19.03 -5.25
CA ALA A 850 -26.45 -17.61 -5.44
C ALA A 850 -24.94 -17.35 -5.61
N ARG A 851 -24.08 -18.15 -4.96
CA ARG A 851 -22.62 -18.17 -5.15
C ARG A 851 -22.15 -19.00 -6.34
N GLU A 852 -23.07 -19.52 -7.15
CA GLU A 852 -22.84 -20.34 -8.36
C GLU A 852 -22.00 -21.62 -8.15
N MET A 853 -21.71 -21.99 -6.90
CA MET A 853 -21.00 -23.22 -6.53
C MET A 853 -21.79 -24.45 -6.97
N PHE A 854 -23.10 -24.45 -6.71
CA PHE A 854 -23.93 -25.64 -6.83
C PHE A 854 -25.18 -25.38 -7.67
N ALA A 855 -25.24 -25.96 -8.86
CA ALA A 855 -26.39 -25.83 -9.74
C ALA A 855 -27.54 -26.80 -9.37
N GLY A 856 -28.77 -26.38 -9.69
CA GLY A 856 -29.93 -27.27 -9.73
C GLY A 856 -29.81 -28.36 -10.80
N THR A 857 -30.71 -29.35 -10.74
CA THR A 857 -30.83 -30.40 -11.77
C THR A 857 -31.61 -29.95 -13.00
N SER A 858 -32.36 -28.86 -12.87
CA SER A 858 -32.96 -28.07 -13.95
C SER A 858 -32.91 -26.59 -13.55
N ALA A 859 -33.37 -25.69 -14.43
CA ALA A 859 -33.50 -24.27 -14.12
C ALA A 859 -34.51 -23.95 -13.00
N THR A 860 -35.37 -24.91 -12.61
CA THR A 860 -36.46 -24.70 -11.61
C THR A 860 -36.59 -25.84 -10.58
N THR A 861 -35.64 -26.79 -10.57
CA THR A 861 -35.65 -27.97 -9.70
C THR A 861 -34.26 -28.30 -9.17
N PHE A 862 -34.08 -28.28 -7.84
CA PHE A 862 -32.81 -28.58 -7.19
C PHE A 862 -32.63 -30.05 -6.82
N THR A 863 -33.71 -30.80 -6.56
CA THR A 863 -33.75 -32.18 -6.03
C THR A 863 -33.02 -32.38 -4.69
N PRO A 864 -33.39 -31.65 -3.62
CA PRO A 864 -32.63 -31.62 -2.35
C PRO A 864 -32.43 -32.99 -1.69
N ASN A 865 -33.41 -33.89 -1.81
CA ASN A 865 -33.38 -35.22 -1.20
C ASN A 865 -32.71 -36.32 -2.04
N SER A 866 -32.26 -36.00 -3.26
CA SER A 866 -31.52 -36.95 -4.10
C SER A 866 -30.11 -37.21 -3.56
N GLN A 867 -29.61 -38.43 -3.75
CA GLN A 867 -28.24 -38.80 -3.40
C GLN A 867 -27.23 -38.07 -4.28
N MET A 868 -26.12 -37.68 -3.68
CA MET A 868 -24.97 -37.07 -4.35
C MET A 868 -24.05 -38.12 -4.96
N THR A 869 -23.46 -37.85 -6.12
CA THR A 869 -22.37 -38.65 -6.71
C THR A 869 -20.99 -38.02 -6.51
N ARG A 870 -19.93 -38.83 -6.65
CA ARG A 870 -18.53 -38.34 -6.62
C ARG A 870 -18.28 -37.26 -7.68
N ALA A 871 -18.83 -37.44 -8.89
CA ALA A 871 -18.76 -36.47 -10.00
C ALA A 871 -19.36 -35.10 -9.63
N GLN A 872 -20.51 -35.11 -8.94
CA GLN A 872 -21.16 -33.86 -8.52
C GLN A 872 -20.28 -33.11 -7.52
N LEU A 873 -19.65 -33.78 -6.54
CA LEU A 873 -18.76 -33.09 -5.60
C LEU A 873 -17.49 -32.55 -6.30
N MET A 874 -16.86 -33.33 -7.18
CA MET A 874 -15.69 -32.87 -7.95
C MET A 874 -16.01 -31.63 -8.80
N THR A 875 -17.19 -31.61 -9.44
CA THR A 875 -17.63 -30.47 -10.27
C THR A 875 -17.99 -29.24 -9.43
N VAL A 876 -18.59 -29.42 -8.24
CA VAL A 876 -18.93 -28.32 -7.33
C VAL A 876 -17.68 -27.68 -6.75
N LEU A 877 -16.70 -28.48 -6.30
CA LEU A 877 -15.43 -27.95 -5.79
C LEU A 877 -14.63 -27.24 -6.89
N ALA A 878 -14.58 -27.77 -8.12
CA ALA A 878 -13.93 -27.09 -9.24
C ALA A 878 -14.58 -25.73 -9.55
N ARG A 879 -15.92 -25.64 -9.52
CA ARG A 879 -16.65 -24.35 -9.71
C ARG A 879 -16.39 -23.36 -8.58
N PHE A 880 -16.30 -23.85 -7.36
CA PHE A 880 -15.96 -23.04 -6.21
C PHE A 880 -14.56 -22.41 -6.39
N ASP A 881 -13.61 -23.21 -6.88
CA ASP A 881 -12.25 -22.83 -7.28
C ASP A 881 -12.16 -22.02 -8.61
N GLY A 882 -13.27 -21.44 -9.09
CA GLY A 882 -13.28 -20.59 -10.28
C GLY A 882 -13.29 -21.32 -11.64
N VAL A 883 -13.20 -22.65 -11.69
CA VAL A 883 -13.01 -23.39 -12.94
C VAL A 883 -14.28 -23.43 -13.80
N ASP A 884 -14.16 -23.01 -15.06
CA ASP A 884 -15.18 -23.29 -16.08
C ASP A 884 -15.26 -24.80 -16.36
N THR A 885 -16.36 -25.40 -15.92
CA THR A 885 -16.63 -26.85 -16.04
C THR A 885 -17.45 -27.20 -17.30
N ASN A 886 -17.70 -26.26 -18.20
CA ASN A 886 -18.46 -26.50 -19.44
C ASN A 886 -17.60 -27.15 -20.55
N GLY A 887 -18.24 -27.83 -21.50
CA GLY A 887 -17.60 -28.25 -22.76
C GLY A 887 -16.81 -29.57 -22.73
N GLY A 888 -16.88 -30.36 -21.66
CA GLY A 888 -16.29 -31.71 -21.60
C GLY A 888 -17.09 -32.77 -22.39
N SER A 889 -16.45 -33.89 -22.73
CA SER A 889 -17.04 -35.07 -23.38
C SER A 889 -18.14 -35.72 -22.54
N VAL A 890 -18.02 -35.60 -21.22
CA VAL A 890 -19.07 -35.82 -20.22
C VAL A 890 -19.14 -34.60 -19.29
N TRP A 891 -20.32 -34.30 -18.75
CA TRP A 891 -20.58 -33.04 -18.03
C TRP A 891 -19.70 -32.79 -16.79
N TYR A 892 -19.08 -33.84 -16.23
CA TYR A 892 -18.19 -33.77 -15.07
C TYR A 892 -16.70 -33.89 -15.41
N GLU A 893 -16.32 -34.01 -16.69
CA GLU A 893 -14.95 -34.33 -17.12
C GLU A 893 -13.93 -33.33 -16.55
N LYS A 894 -14.09 -32.04 -16.87
CA LYS A 894 -13.22 -30.97 -16.37
C LYS A 894 -13.14 -30.92 -14.83
N GLY A 895 -14.27 -31.12 -14.15
CA GLY A 895 -14.30 -31.14 -12.68
C GLY A 895 -13.55 -32.34 -12.09
N MET A 896 -13.62 -33.50 -12.74
CA MET A 896 -12.87 -34.70 -12.38
C MET A 896 -11.38 -34.55 -12.67
N GLU A 897 -10.99 -33.87 -13.75
CA GLU A 897 -9.60 -33.58 -14.08
C GLU A 897 -8.97 -32.60 -13.09
N TRP A 898 -9.65 -31.49 -12.78
CA TRP A 898 -9.24 -30.54 -11.74
C TRP A 898 -9.12 -31.24 -10.37
N ALA A 899 -10.08 -32.09 -9.99
CA ALA A 899 -10.05 -32.79 -8.71
C ALA A 899 -8.90 -33.81 -8.61
N LYS A 900 -8.42 -34.34 -9.74
CA LYS A 900 -7.23 -35.19 -9.81
C LYS A 900 -5.94 -34.37 -9.73
N ALA A 901 -5.88 -33.23 -10.43
CA ALA A 901 -4.72 -32.35 -10.41
C ALA A 901 -4.45 -31.81 -8.99
N ASN A 902 -5.51 -31.41 -8.28
CA ASN A 902 -5.43 -30.87 -6.92
C ASN A 902 -5.50 -31.93 -5.80
N GLY A 903 -5.33 -33.22 -6.09
CA GLY A 903 -5.29 -34.29 -5.08
C GLY A 903 -6.62 -34.57 -4.32
N VAL A 904 -7.67 -33.81 -4.59
CA VAL A 904 -9.02 -33.94 -4.00
C VAL A 904 -9.59 -35.35 -4.24
N SER A 905 -9.39 -35.91 -5.43
CA SER A 905 -9.96 -37.20 -5.86
C SER A 905 -9.02 -37.95 -6.80
N ASP A 906 -9.14 -39.28 -6.82
CA ASP A 906 -8.51 -40.14 -7.84
C ASP A 906 -9.29 -40.17 -9.17
N GLY A 907 -10.50 -39.58 -9.18
CA GLY A 907 -11.46 -39.64 -10.28
C GLY A 907 -12.14 -41.01 -10.47
N SER A 908 -11.94 -41.96 -9.55
CA SER A 908 -12.56 -43.29 -9.65
C SER A 908 -14.05 -43.25 -9.29
N ASN A 909 -14.82 -44.15 -9.90
CA ASN A 909 -16.26 -44.32 -9.69
C ASN A 909 -17.08 -43.00 -9.70
N PRO A 910 -16.97 -42.15 -10.73
CA PRO A 910 -17.56 -40.81 -10.73
C PRO A 910 -19.09 -40.82 -10.55
N ASN A 911 -19.79 -41.83 -11.06
CA ASN A 911 -21.25 -41.95 -10.96
C ASN A 911 -21.74 -42.68 -9.70
N GLY A 912 -20.84 -43.17 -8.83
CA GLY A 912 -21.21 -43.80 -7.57
C GLY A 912 -21.72 -42.78 -6.55
N SER A 913 -22.75 -43.15 -5.78
CA SER A 913 -23.22 -42.36 -4.64
C SER A 913 -22.07 -42.16 -3.63
N ILE A 914 -21.90 -40.93 -3.15
CA ILE A 914 -20.84 -40.57 -2.22
C ILE A 914 -21.29 -40.78 -0.77
N THR A 915 -20.47 -41.43 0.05
CA THR A 915 -20.72 -41.54 1.50
C THR A 915 -20.33 -40.26 2.22
N ARG A 916 -20.88 -40.03 3.42
CA ARG A 916 -20.57 -38.86 4.24
C ARG A 916 -19.09 -38.77 4.62
N GLU A 917 -18.44 -39.91 4.90
CA GLU A 917 -16.99 -39.97 5.15
C GLU A 917 -16.15 -39.68 3.89
N GLN A 918 -16.62 -40.05 2.69
CA GLN A 918 -15.95 -39.70 1.43
C GLN A 918 -16.10 -38.22 1.10
N LEU A 919 -17.27 -37.64 1.35
CA LEU A 919 -17.52 -36.20 1.19
C LEU A 919 -16.56 -35.41 2.12
N ALA A 920 -16.51 -35.76 3.39
CA ALA A 920 -15.57 -35.16 4.36
C ALA A 920 -14.11 -35.33 3.91
N THR A 921 -13.71 -36.53 3.45
CA THR A 921 -12.34 -36.80 2.96
C THR A 921 -11.96 -35.94 1.76
N MET A 922 -12.87 -35.75 0.80
CA MET A 922 -12.60 -34.92 -0.38
C MET A 922 -12.51 -33.44 -0.01
N LEU A 923 -13.38 -32.95 0.87
CA LEU A 923 -13.34 -31.55 1.32
C LEU A 923 -12.10 -31.27 2.17
N TRP A 924 -11.73 -32.16 3.09
CA TRP A 924 -10.52 -32.05 3.91
C TRP A 924 -9.24 -31.99 3.05
N ARG A 925 -9.17 -32.80 1.97
CA ARG A 925 -8.06 -32.74 1.00
C ARG A 925 -8.02 -31.43 0.22
N TYR A 926 -9.19 -30.92 -0.19
CA TYR A 926 -9.30 -29.61 -0.83
C TYR A 926 -8.76 -28.50 0.08
N SER A 927 -9.03 -28.57 1.40
CA SER A 927 -8.49 -27.65 2.40
C SER A 927 -7.00 -27.85 2.76
N GLY A 928 -6.23 -28.62 1.97
CA GLY A 928 -4.81 -28.87 2.25
C GLY A 928 -4.53 -29.95 3.30
N SER A 929 -5.53 -30.75 3.68
CA SER A 929 -5.42 -31.84 4.69
C SER A 929 -4.97 -31.36 6.09
N PRO A 930 -5.66 -30.37 6.70
CA PRO A 930 -5.27 -29.77 7.98
C PRO A 930 -5.17 -30.79 9.12
N VAL A 931 -4.20 -30.57 10.01
CA VAL A 931 -4.00 -31.34 11.25
C VAL A 931 -5.15 -31.06 12.23
N VAL A 932 -5.54 -32.07 13.01
CA VAL A 932 -6.67 -32.00 13.94
C VAL A 932 -6.39 -32.67 15.27
N GLU A 933 -6.95 -32.11 16.34
CA GLU A 933 -6.86 -32.66 17.70
C GLU A 933 -8.23 -33.16 18.23
N GLY A 934 -9.33 -32.78 17.57
CA GLY A 934 -10.69 -33.15 17.93
C GLY A 934 -11.03 -34.64 17.77
N GLY A 935 -12.00 -35.09 18.56
CA GLY A 935 -12.46 -36.48 18.60
C GLY A 935 -13.89 -36.66 18.09
N VAL A 936 -14.14 -37.75 17.36
CA VAL A 936 -15.48 -38.21 16.99
C VAL A 936 -16.13 -39.12 18.06
N ASP A 937 -15.44 -39.37 19.17
CA ASP A 937 -15.79 -40.41 20.16
C ASP A 937 -17.08 -40.13 20.95
N SER A 938 -17.61 -38.91 20.88
CA SER A 938 -18.93 -38.53 21.43
C SER A 938 -20.11 -39.08 20.61
N PHE A 939 -19.86 -39.60 19.40
CA PHE A 939 -20.85 -40.18 18.52
C PHE A 939 -20.93 -41.71 18.65
N ASN A 940 -22.15 -42.22 18.76
CA ASN A 940 -22.49 -43.63 18.99
C ASN A 940 -21.95 -44.59 17.91
N ASP A 941 -21.62 -44.08 16.72
CA ASP A 941 -21.12 -44.84 15.58
C ASP A 941 -19.74 -44.38 15.09
N ALA A 942 -18.96 -43.70 15.94
CA ALA A 942 -17.56 -43.30 15.67
C ALA A 942 -16.70 -44.47 15.14
N GLY A 943 -16.84 -45.66 15.73
CA GLY A 943 -16.15 -46.89 15.29
C GLY A 943 -16.57 -47.45 13.93
N LYS A 944 -17.48 -46.78 13.19
CA LYS A 944 -17.81 -47.09 11.78
C LYS A 944 -17.10 -46.16 10.78
N VAL A 945 -16.38 -45.14 11.25
CA VAL A 945 -15.55 -44.31 10.37
C VAL A 945 -14.44 -45.18 9.80
N SER A 946 -14.32 -45.23 8.47
CA SER A 946 -13.25 -45.95 7.80
C SER A 946 -11.89 -45.31 8.11
N GLY A 947 -10.85 -46.12 8.34
CA GLY A 947 -9.54 -45.62 8.79
C GLY A 947 -8.94 -44.49 7.94
N TYR A 948 -9.14 -44.51 6.63
CA TYR A 948 -8.68 -43.47 5.70
C TYR A 948 -9.40 -42.11 5.85
N ALA A 949 -10.56 -42.09 6.51
CA ALA A 949 -11.41 -40.92 6.69
C ALA A 949 -11.41 -40.42 8.15
N THR A 950 -10.61 -41.02 9.03
CA THR A 950 -10.59 -40.71 10.47
C THR A 950 -10.36 -39.21 10.72
N ASP A 951 -9.28 -38.67 10.18
CA ASP A 951 -8.87 -37.29 10.43
C ASP A 951 -9.76 -36.29 9.69
N ALA A 952 -10.22 -36.63 8.48
CA ALA A 952 -11.21 -35.84 7.75
C ALA A 952 -12.58 -35.77 8.45
N MET A 953 -13.01 -36.85 9.10
CA MET A 953 -14.26 -36.87 9.88
C MET A 953 -14.12 -36.14 11.22
N ARG A 954 -12.95 -36.22 11.87
CA ARG A 954 -12.61 -35.41 13.06
C ARG A 954 -12.64 -33.93 12.70
N TRP A 955 -11.91 -33.54 11.67
CA TRP A 955 -11.87 -32.19 11.12
C TRP A 955 -13.26 -31.66 10.82
N ALA A 956 -14.08 -32.40 10.07
CA ALA A 956 -15.43 -31.96 9.71
C ALA A 956 -16.38 -31.83 10.91
N VAL A 957 -16.12 -32.52 12.03
CA VAL A 957 -16.86 -32.37 13.29
C VAL A 957 -16.33 -31.18 14.10
N GLU A 958 -15.01 -31.05 14.22
CA GLU A 958 -14.30 -30.00 14.97
C GLU A 958 -14.58 -28.60 14.39
N THR A 959 -14.57 -28.47 13.06
CA THR A 959 -14.94 -27.24 12.32
C THR A 959 -16.46 -27.06 12.14
N GLY A 960 -17.29 -27.90 12.77
CA GLY A 960 -18.76 -27.76 12.76
C GLY A 960 -19.48 -28.09 11.43
N LEU A 961 -18.74 -28.41 10.35
CA LEU A 961 -19.30 -28.78 9.04
C LEU A 961 -20.32 -29.93 9.16
N ILE A 962 -20.00 -30.94 9.97
CA ILE A 962 -20.82 -32.13 10.24
C ILE A 962 -21.15 -32.22 11.73
N SER A 963 -22.41 -31.91 12.08
CA SER A 963 -22.97 -32.05 13.43
C SER A 963 -23.70 -33.39 13.65
N GLY A 964 -23.47 -34.40 12.80
CA GLY A 964 -24.22 -35.66 12.77
C GLY A 964 -25.61 -35.56 12.13
N ILE A 965 -26.47 -36.56 12.36
CA ILE A 965 -27.85 -36.67 11.85
C ILE A 965 -28.89 -36.81 12.97
N GLY A 966 -28.55 -36.36 14.19
CA GLY A 966 -29.34 -36.55 15.41
C GLY A 966 -28.93 -37.78 16.23
N ASN A 967 -29.43 -37.88 17.46
CA ASN A 967 -29.16 -38.98 18.41
C ASN A 967 -27.67 -39.38 18.51
N ASN A 968 -26.77 -38.38 18.58
CA ASN A 968 -25.31 -38.54 18.54
C ASN A 968 -24.83 -39.56 17.49
N THR A 969 -25.33 -39.49 16.26
CA THR A 969 -24.98 -40.42 15.16
C THR A 969 -24.37 -39.64 13.98
N LEU A 970 -23.20 -40.05 13.50
CA LEU A 970 -22.53 -39.46 12.31
C LEU A 970 -23.04 -40.05 11.00
N ALA A 971 -23.35 -41.35 10.98
CA ALA A 971 -23.62 -42.16 9.80
C ALA A 971 -22.53 -42.03 8.71
N PRO A 972 -21.24 -42.31 9.01
CA PRO A 972 -20.12 -42.02 8.11
C PRO A 972 -20.24 -42.76 6.76
N GLN A 973 -20.66 -44.02 6.80
CA GLN A 973 -20.89 -44.86 5.62
C GLN A 973 -22.24 -44.64 4.93
N GLY A 974 -23.08 -43.73 5.44
CA GLY A 974 -24.36 -43.37 4.81
C GLY A 974 -24.14 -42.45 3.60
N ASN A 975 -24.97 -42.58 2.56
CA ASN A 975 -24.90 -41.72 1.38
C ASN A 975 -25.35 -40.29 1.71
N ALA A 976 -24.61 -39.30 1.21
CA ALA A 976 -24.97 -37.89 1.36
C ALA A 976 -26.06 -37.47 0.36
N THR A 977 -26.95 -36.56 0.77
CA THR A 977 -27.93 -35.92 -0.13
C THR A 977 -27.43 -34.57 -0.66
N ARG A 978 -28.06 -34.06 -1.72
CA ARG A 978 -27.76 -32.73 -2.28
C ARG A 978 -27.97 -31.62 -1.25
N ALA A 979 -29.04 -31.68 -0.46
CA ALA A 979 -29.28 -30.75 0.65
C ALA A 979 -28.15 -30.78 1.70
N GLN A 980 -27.65 -31.97 2.06
CA GLN A 980 -26.56 -32.08 3.03
C GLN A 980 -25.25 -31.48 2.50
N LEU A 981 -24.94 -31.61 1.20
CA LEU A 981 -23.78 -30.91 0.64
C LEU A 981 -23.97 -29.39 0.66
N ALA A 982 -25.16 -28.87 0.33
CA ALA A 982 -25.42 -27.43 0.38
C ALA A 982 -25.19 -26.86 1.80
N THR A 983 -25.70 -27.53 2.83
CA THR A 983 -25.44 -27.14 4.24
C THR A 983 -23.97 -27.24 4.64
N ILE A 984 -23.25 -28.26 4.16
CA ILE A 984 -21.81 -28.42 4.46
C ILE A 984 -20.99 -27.32 3.78
N LEU A 985 -21.32 -26.92 2.55
CA LEU A 985 -20.62 -25.85 1.82
C LEU A 985 -20.89 -24.46 2.40
N MET A 986 -22.13 -24.19 2.83
CA MET A 986 -22.45 -22.96 3.57
C MET A 986 -21.58 -22.84 4.83
N ARG A 987 -21.55 -23.89 5.66
CA ARG A 987 -20.69 -23.98 6.85
C ARG A 987 -19.20 -23.95 6.54
N TYR A 988 -18.79 -24.39 5.35
CA TYR A 988 -17.39 -24.32 4.92
C TYR A 988 -16.96 -22.87 4.70
N CYS A 989 -17.83 -22.06 4.07
CA CYS A 989 -17.62 -20.62 3.98
C CYS A 989 -17.62 -19.95 5.36
N GLU A 990 -18.60 -20.28 6.21
CA GLU A 990 -18.76 -19.69 7.55
C GLU A 990 -17.64 -20.07 8.55
N ASN A 991 -17.12 -21.30 8.51
CA ASN A 991 -16.26 -21.82 9.59
C ASN A 991 -14.82 -22.15 9.20
N VAL A 992 -14.47 -22.15 7.90
CA VAL A 992 -13.16 -22.63 7.41
C VAL A 992 -12.48 -21.67 6.44
N VAL A 993 -13.25 -21.00 5.57
CA VAL A 993 -12.69 -20.07 4.57
C VAL A 993 -12.46 -18.65 5.13
N GLU A 994 -13.06 -18.35 6.29
CA GLU A 994 -13.02 -17.07 7.00
C GLU A 994 -11.61 -16.48 7.28
#